data_AF-A9L3C2-F1
#
_entry.id   AF-A9L3C2-F1
#
_cell.length_a   1.000
_cell.length_b   1.000
_cell.length_c   1.000
_cell.angle_alpha   90.00
_cell.angle_beta   90.00
_cell.angle_gamma   90.00
#
_symmetry.space_group_name_H-M   'P 1'
#
loop_
_entity.id
_entity.type
_entity.pdbx_description
1 polymer ?
#
loop_
_entity_poly.entity_id
_entity_poly.type
_entity_poly.pdbx_seq_one_letter_code
_entity_poly.pdbx_strand_id
1 'polypeptide(L)'
;MFNTPFRVISLAIAGASIVSLHAQAAQNLSSMMVEIRQQDGIPSYYNLATGMPLNGDIAIVRDNQGYTLGQFSEGIPNGKWQVFHTNNSKLIEGNYLQGYQDGTWRLFDLSGAVTEEQQFTKGVPTGEWKEYNSSGQLTQTTRYKDGKKEQVKRFYASGKLQAQESYLDNLRHGKWESFYENGTLSQSQSYANNQLSGPYLEQNPDGQASVTGRFDAEGRRQGLWETFFDDGTKSSASQFNLNQLDGEERTFYPNGELASLCQYKAGQRQGKCQQFNDAGKLQFEEQYVNDALDGQQQYFNAEGNLTSDLNYKQNQLAGTQKYFYDNGQLKELRSYQDSKLAENGQYPLHGPSERYDAEGSLLEKSHYDMGIRDGLFERYSAGKLQSSEQWQQGQRHGESRRYHSNDQLRSLDEYVEGKLTGKSESYFEDGTVNERGKRINGQWVGQYESFYDNGKPRELAHYASEKKDNASRYPLDGHFARWYANGDPNEEGEYQNGNKHGLWIQYNEGLKQREQTFADGKLNGDYIEYYHGRRRVAGQYLDNQKTGLWIDYRYEEKDPTYGTIPEGNIQQKSHWQENKRHGVREFYSFKQVVYRSETYDKNDKTGPYAEYYPNNGQLKLSGTMDKGNQTGLWESWFEDGMQAASTEFLDGQNHGQSKEYYSNGQLKLEATYAKGSFDGQVKQYHQNGKPQLVETWVKGQKEGDASYYHNNGKLAEQGTYLRDRKEGLWQSFWPNGEKRTEGSYISDRESGDWNHYDQLGKLIKTEHHG
;
A
#
# COMPACT_ATOMS: atom_id res chain seq x y z
N MET A 1 -78.19 5.17 -60.53
CA MET A 1 -77.74 3.79 -60.82
C MET A 1 -77.17 3.72 -62.21
N PHE A 2 -76.15 2.88 -62.42
CA PHE A 2 -75.93 2.20 -63.70
C PHE A 2 -77.04 1.16 -63.96
N ASN A 3 -77.24 0.86 -65.25
CA ASN A 3 -77.87 -0.33 -65.85
C ASN A 3 -79.41 -0.44 -65.97
N THR A 4 -79.83 -0.47 -67.23
CA THR A 4 -80.91 -1.28 -67.85
C THR A 4 -81.02 -2.71 -67.29
N PRO A 5 -82.18 -3.43 -67.40
CA PRO A 5 -83.07 -3.41 -68.56
C PRO A 5 -84.60 -3.40 -68.31
N PHE A 6 -85.32 -3.20 -69.43
CA PHE A 6 -86.72 -3.53 -69.69
C PHE A 6 -87.33 -4.67 -68.84
N ARG A 7 -88.54 -4.44 -68.31
CA ARG A 7 -89.76 -5.20 -68.69
C ARG A 7 -91.06 -4.48 -68.24
N VAL A 8 -91.81 -4.04 -69.26
CA VAL A 8 -93.28 -4.12 -69.53
C VAL A 8 -94.29 -3.99 -68.38
N ILE A 9 -95.37 -3.25 -68.71
CA ILE A 9 -96.78 -3.28 -68.26
C ILE A 9 -97.16 -2.04 -67.42
N SER A 10 -97.69 -0.97 -68.06
CA SER A 10 -99.12 -0.62 -68.23
C SER A 10 -99.82 -0.39 -66.87
N LEU A 11 -100.52 0.70 -66.54
CA LEU A 11 -101.50 1.56 -67.21
C LEU A 11 -101.43 2.95 -66.53
N ALA A 12 -101.48 4.07 -67.27
CA ALA A 12 -102.67 4.94 -67.46
C ALA A 12 -103.48 5.17 -66.16
N ILE A 13 -103.67 6.40 -65.68
CA ILE A 13 -104.72 7.36 -66.08
C ILE A 13 -104.37 8.69 -65.35
N ALA A 14 -104.01 9.76 -66.05
CA ALA A 14 -104.86 10.84 -66.58
C ALA A 14 -105.28 11.91 -65.53
N GLY A 15 -105.11 13.18 -65.93
CA GLY A 15 -105.48 14.38 -65.18
C GLY A 15 -104.38 15.45 -65.28
N ALA A 16 -104.01 15.94 -66.47
CA ALA A 16 -104.69 17.05 -67.15
C ALA A 16 -104.87 18.23 -66.18
N SER A 17 -104.13 19.33 -66.29
CA SER A 17 -104.38 20.46 -67.22
C SER A 17 -104.24 21.75 -66.35
N ILE A 18 -103.69 22.92 -66.72
CA ILE A 18 -103.48 23.64 -68.00
C ILE A 18 -102.37 24.73 -67.80
N VAL A 19 -101.84 25.25 -68.92
CA VAL A 19 -101.24 26.59 -69.18
C VAL A 19 -99.73 26.71 -68.89
N SER A 20 -98.81 27.08 -69.80
CA SER A 20 -98.88 27.52 -71.20
C SER A 20 -97.45 27.59 -71.81
N LEU A 21 -97.36 27.38 -73.13
CA LEU A 21 -96.37 27.92 -74.10
C LEU A 21 -94.89 27.87 -73.62
N HIS A 22 -94.03 26.95 -74.08
CA HIS A 22 -93.29 27.03 -75.35
C HIS A 22 -92.80 25.63 -75.80
N ALA A 23 -93.72 24.74 -76.18
CA ALA A 23 -93.38 23.47 -76.83
C ALA A 23 -93.71 23.54 -78.33
N GLN A 24 -92.82 24.15 -79.12
CA GLN A 24 -92.75 23.96 -80.58
C GLN A 24 -91.49 24.60 -81.19
N ALA A 25 -90.31 24.09 -80.81
CA ALA A 25 -89.06 24.25 -81.56
C ALA A 25 -87.98 23.31 -80.98
N ALA A 26 -88.22 22.00 -80.91
CA ALA A 26 -87.23 21.04 -80.41
C ALA A 26 -87.25 19.71 -81.18
N GLN A 27 -87.50 19.77 -82.49
CA GLN A 27 -87.10 18.73 -83.42
C GLN A 27 -86.20 19.39 -84.47
N ASN A 28 -85.00 18.80 -84.66
CA ASN A 28 -83.82 19.28 -85.39
C ASN A 28 -82.82 20.13 -84.58
N LEU A 29 -82.12 19.50 -83.64
CA LEU A 29 -80.75 19.90 -83.32
C LEU A 29 -79.83 19.18 -84.31
N SER A 30 -79.58 19.81 -85.46
CA SER A 30 -78.53 19.36 -86.37
C SER A 30 -77.18 19.49 -85.65
N SER A 31 -76.41 18.41 -85.62
CA SER A 31 -75.00 18.42 -85.21
C SER A 31 -74.23 19.33 -86.16
N MET A 32 -74.11 20.61 -85.83
CA MET A 32 -73.38 21.54 -86.66
C MET A 32 -71.89 21.25 -86.45
N MET A 33 -71.24 20.68 -87.46
CA MET A 33 -69.78 20.53 -87.44
C MET A 33 -69.15 21.91 -87.58
N VAL A 34 -68.24 22.25 -86.67
CA VAL A 34 -67.61 23.58 -86.60
C VAL A 34 -66.12 23.45 -86.86
N GLU A 35 -65.61 24.22 -87.83
CA GLU A 35 -64.18 24.40 -88.03
C GLU A 35 -63.70 25.56 -87.15
N ILE A 36 -62.69 25.34 -86.31
CA ILE A 36 -62.09 26.39 -85.47
C ILE A 36 -60.78 26.80 -86.12
N ARG A 37 -60.69 28.07 -86.50
CA ARG A 37 -59.45 28.70 -86.98
C ARG A 37 -58.95 29.64 -85.90
N GLN A 38 -57.67 29.57 -85.55
CA GLN A 38 -57.06 30.53 -84.63
C GLN A 38 -56.30 31.58 -85.42
N GLN A 39 -56.60 32.85 -85.16
CA GLN A 39 -55.83 33.98 -85.64
C GLN A 39 -55.64 34.95 -84.46
N ASP A 40 -54.40 35.32 -84.17
CA ASP A 40 -54.03 36.24 -83.09
C ASP A 40 -54.62 35.90 -81.70
N GLY A 41 -54.71 34.60 -81.39
CA GLY A 41 -55.17 34.09 -80.08
C GLY A 41 -56.69 34.09 -79.89
N ILE A 42 -57.47 34.61 -80.83
CA ILE A 42 -58.93 34.57 -80.79
C ILE A 42 -59.42 33.42 -81.69
N PRO A 43 -60.15 32.43 -81.14
CA PRO A 43 -60.73 31.37 -81.95
C PRO A 43 -61.91 31.93 -82.77
N SER A 44 -61.84 31.74 -84.08
CA SER A 44 -62.91 32.03 -85.04
C SER A 44 -63.56 30.72 -85.47
N TYR A 45 -64.89 30.67 -85.41
CA TYR A 45 -65.69 29.48 -85.61
C TYR A 45 -66.48 29.60 -86.90
N TYR A 46 -66.38 28.58 -87.75
CA TYR A 46 -67.03 28.51 -89.05
C TYR A 46 -67.91 27.27 -89.14
N ASN A 47 -69.03 27.38 -89.84
CA ASN A 47 -69.84 26.22 -90.17
C ASN A 47 -69.08 25.35 -91.19
N LEU A 48 -68.75 24.11 -90.84
CA LEU A 48 -67.94 23.21 -91.68
C LEU A 48 -68.60 22.88 -93.02
N ALA A 49 -69.94 22.89 -93.08
CA ALA A 49 -70.68 22.55 -94.29
C ALA A 49 -70.77 23.71 -95.29
N THR A 50 -70.79 24.96 -94.82
CA THR A 50 -70.94 26.15 -95.68
C THR A 50 -69.68 27.01 -95.80
N GLY A 51 -68.69 26.79 -94.93
CA GLY A 51 -67.49 27.61 -94.82
C GLY A 51 -67.74 29.04 -94.31
N MET A 52 -69.00 29.39 -93.97
CA MET A 52 -69.36 30.72 -93.50
C MET A 52 -69.07 30.87 -91.99
N PRO A 53 -68.66 32.07 -91.54
CA PRO A 53 -68.46 32.35 -90.12
C PRO A 53 -69.78 32.21 -89.33
N LEU A 54 -69.72 31.69 -88.11
CA LEU A 54 -70.88 31.58 -87.23
C LEU A 54 -71.38 32.97 -86.82
N ASN A 55 -72.70 33.18 -86.83
CA ASN A 55 -73.30 34.46 -86.46
C ASN A 55 -74.65 34.24 -85.73
N GLY A 56 -74.89 35.00 -84.66
CA GLY A 56 -76.07 34.86 -83.80
C GLY A 56 -75.92 33.83 -82.68
N ASP A 57 -77.05 33.42 -82.08
CA ASP A 57 -77.13 32.42 -81.02
C ASP A 57 -76.93 31.00 -81.60
N ILE A 58 -75.84 30.33 -81.23
CA ILE A 58 -75.49 29.00 -81.75
C ILE A 58 -75.33 27.98 -80.63
N ALA A 59 -75.92 26.81 -80.83
CA ALA A 59 -75.67 25.62 -80.03
C ALA A 59 -74.59 24.73 -80.69
N ILE A 60 -73.48 24.51 -80.00
CA ILE A 60 -72.40 23.61 -80.43
C ILE A 60 -72.45 22.36 -79.56
N VAL A 61 -72.87 21.23 -80.14
CA VAL A 61 -72.87 19.92 -79.48
C VAL A 61 -71.45 19.35 -79.49
N ARG A 62 -70.98 18.87 -78.35
CA ARG A 62 -69.68 18.20 -78.20
C ARG A 62 -69.93 16.73 -77.93
N ASP A 63 -69.51 15.85 -78.83
CA ASP A 63 -69.77 14.41 -78.73
C ASP A 63 -69.39 13.88 -77.33
N ASN A 64 -70.38 13.34 -76.61
CA ASN A 64 -70.28 12.82 -75.24
C ASN A 64 -69.73 13.77 -74.16
N GLN A 65 -69.63 15.08 -74.42
CA GLN A 65 -69.15 16.10 -73.48
C GLN A 65 -70.16 17.21 -73.17
N GLY A 66 -71.39 17.09 -73.69
CA GLY A 66 -72.47 18.06 -73.49
C GLY A 66 -72.55 19.06 -74.65
N TYR A 67 -72.95 20.30 -74.37
CA TYR A 67 -73.11 21.31 -75.41
C TYR A 67 -72.77 22.72 -74.92
N THR A 68 -72.48 23.61 -75.86
CA THR A 68 -72.23 25.03 -75.62
C THR A 68 -73.32 25.84 -76.27
N LEU A 69 -73.86 26.82 -75.56
CA LEU A 69 -74.64 27.90 -76.15
C LEU A 69 -73.77 29.15 -76.17
N GLY A 70 -73.47 29.66 -77.35
CA GLY A 70 -72.61 30.83 -77.52
C GLY A 70 -73.19 31.79 -78.54
N GLN A 71 -73.06 33.08 -78.28
CA GLN A 71 -73.32 34.13 -79.26
C GLN A 71 -72.06 34.39 -80.08
N PHE A 72 -72.20 34.44 -81.41
CA PHE A 72 -71.11 34.70 -82.34
C PHE A 72 -71.40 35.93 -83.20
N SER A 73 -70.35 36.66 -83.56
CA SER A 73 -70.38 37.75 -84.54
C SER A 73 -69.21 37.55 -85.49
N GLU A 74 -69.49 37.30 -86.77
CA GLU A 74 -68.48 36.98 -87.80
C GLU A 74 -67.50 35.86 -87.39
N GLY A 75 -68.01 34.84 -86.71
CA GLY A 75 -67.25 33.67 -86.27
C GLY A 75 -66.56 33.86 -84.93
N ILE A 76 -66.52 35.08 -84.37
CA ILE A 76 -65.87 35.37 -83.10
C ILE A 76 -66.91 35.32 -81.97
N PRO A 77 -66.63 34.64 -80.83
CA PRO A 77 -67.50 34.70 -79.65
C PRO A 77 -67.76 36.14 -79.21
N ASN A 78 -69.03 36.58 -79.19
CA ASN A 78 -69.40 37.95 -78.85
C ASN A 78 -70.82 37.97 -78.29
N GLY A 79 -70.93 38.05 -76.97
CA GLY A 79 -72.18 37.92 -76.22
C GLY A 79 -72.18 36.73 -75.27
N LYS A 80 -73.38 36.32 -74.86
CA LYS A 80 -73.58 35.35 -73.78
C LYS A 80 -72.97 33.98 -74.14
N TRP A 81 -72.28 33.38 -73.19
CA TRP A 81 -71.64 32.07 -73.34
C TRP A 81 -72.01 31.15 -72.18
N GLN A 82 -72.46 29.94 -72.50
CA GLN A 82 -72.88 28.95 -71.52
C GLN A 82 -72.42 27.55 -71.94
N VAL A 83 -71.85 26.80 -71.02
CA VAL A 83 -71.42 25.41 -71.23
C VAL A 83 -72.27 24.50 -70.36
N PHE A 84 -72.80 23.42 -70.94
CA PHE A 84 -73.64 22.44 -70.27
C PHE A 84 -73.02 21.05 -70.36
N HIS A 85 -73.15 20.27 -69.30
CA HIS A 85 -72.77 18.86 -69.23
C HIS A 85 -73.80 17.96 -69.95
N THR A 86 -73.48 16.69 -70.20
CA THR A 86 -74.38 15.72 -70.88
C THR A 86 -75.70 15.47 -70.16
N ASN A 87 -75.79 15.75 -68.85
CA ASN A 87 -76.99 15.66 -68.04
C ASN A 87 -77.80 16.97 -67.99
N ASN A 88 -77.49 17.95 -68.84
CA ASN A 88 -78.06 19.30 -68.87
C ASN A 88 -77.73 20.20 -67.67
N SER A 89 -76.85 19.80 -66.74
CA SER A 89 -76.34 20.72 -65.72
C SER A 89 -75.46 21.79 -66.37
N LYS A 90 -75.68 23.06 -66.03
CA LYS A 90 -74.84 24.17 -66.47
C LYS A 90 -73.49 24.08 -65.75
N LEU A 91 -72.37 24.17 -66.47
CA LEU A 91 -71.00 24.12 -65.93
C LEU A 91 -70.32 25.48 -65.90
N ILE A 92 -70.58 26.32 -66.91
CA ILE A 92 -69.95 27.64 -67.06
C ILE A 92 -70.99 28.61 -67.61
N GLU A 93 -71.02 29.84 -67.10
CA GLU A 93 -71.69 30.96 -67.76
C GLU A 93 -70.82 32.22 -67.73
N GLY A 94 -70.90 33.03 -68.77
CA GLY A 94 -70.19 34.30 -68.85
C GLY A 94 -70.54 35.04 -70.12
N ASN A 95 -69.73 36.04 -70.44
CA ASN A 95 -69.90 36.85 -71.65
C ASN A 95 -68.54 36.99 -72.36
N TYR A 96 -68.56 36.91 -73.68
CA TYR A 96 -67.43 37.29 -74.52
C TYR A 96 -67.67 38.68 -75.10
N LEU A 97 -66.62 39.49 -75.24
CA LEU A 97 -66.63 40.73 -76.00
C LEU A 97 -65.52 40.66 -77.05
N GLN A 98 -65.91 40.59 -78.32
CA GLN A 98 -64.97 40.44 -79.45
C GLN A 98 -63.93 39.32 -79.24
N GLY A 99 -64.37 38.17 -78.73
CA GLY A 99 -63.54 36.98 -78.55
C GLY A 99 -62.81 36.89 -77.21
N TYR A 100 -62.82 37.95 -76.41
CA TYR A 100 -62.21 37.97 -75.08
C TYR A 100 -63.22 37.78 -73.96
N GLN A 101 -62.87 37.04 -72.92
CA GLN A 101 -63.72 36.92 -71.72
C GLN A 101 -63.94 38.30 -71.11
N ASP A 102 -65.18 38.70 -70.88
CA ASP A 102 -65.52 40.02 -70.38
C ASP A 102 -66.69 39.96 -69.38
N GLY A 103 -66.56 40.69 -68.29
CA GLY A 103 -67.52 40.65 -67.18
C GLY A 103 -67.35 39.43 -66.26
N THR A 104 -68.43 39.07 -65.56
CA THR A 104 -68.42 37.99 -64.57
C THR A 104 -68.67 36.64 -65.23
N TRP A 105 -67.75 35.72 -64.97
CA TRP A 105 -67.82 34.31 -65.32
C TRP A 105 -68.14 33.49 -64.07
N ARG A 106 -69.12 32.59 -64.14
CA ARG A 106 -69.44 31.67 -63.05
C ARG A 106 -69.22 30.24 -63.49
N LEU A 107 -68.54 29.48 -62.65
CA LEU A 107 -68.38 28.04 -62.78
C LEU A 107 -69.29 27.36 -61.78
N PHE A 108 -69.88 26.23 -62.20
CA PHE A 108 -70.85 25.49 -61.42
C PHE A 108 -70.45 24.03 -61.30
N ASP A 109 -70.83 23.39 -60.20
CA ASP A 109 -70.76 21.94 -60.07
C ASP A 109 -71.95 21.24 -60.77
N LEU A 110 -71.96 19.90 -60.76
CA LEU A 110 -73.05 19.12 -61.38
C LEU A 110 -74.41 19.28 -60.70
N SER A 111 -74.46 19.81 -59.46
CA SER A 111 -75.69 20.11 -58.74
C SER A 111 -76.28 21.48 -59.13
N GLY A 112 -75.49 22.32 -59.79
CA GLY A 112 -75.85 23.69 -60.18
C GLY A 112 -75.45 24.76 -59.14
N ALA A 113 -74.68 24.39 -58.10
CA ALA A 113 -74.11 25.35 -57.17
C ALA A 113 -72.89 26.04 -57.80
N VAL A 114 -72.71 27.34 -57.54
CA VAL A 114 -71.54 28.10 -58.02
C VAL A 114 -70.31 27.65 -57.24
N THR A 115 -69.28 27.17 -57.93
CA THR A 115 -67.98 26.81 -57.35
C THR A 115 -66.98 27.95 -57.47
N GLU A 116 -67.09 28.77 -58.52
CA GLU A 116 -66.20 29.92 -58.72
C GLU A 116 -66.95 31.09 -59.37
N GLU A 117 -66.63 32.32 -58.96
CA GLU A 117 -66.95 33.55 -59.67
C GLU A 117 -65.65 34.24 -60.07
N GLN A 118 -65.43 34.41 -61.37
CA GLN A 118 -64.23 35.03 -61.94
C GLN A 118 -64.63 36.31 -62.68
N GLN A 119 -63.78 37.32 -62.67
CA GLN A 119 -64.04 38.61 -63.32
C GLN A 119 -62.93 38.93 -64.33
N PHE A 120 -63.34 39.30 -65.54
CA PHE A 120 -62.41 39.63 -66.63
C PHE A 120 -62.78 40.97 -67.28
N THR A 121 -61.77 41.67 -67.79
CA THR A 121 -61.95 42.79 -68.73
C THR A 121 -61.08 42.52 -69.93
N LYS A 122 -61.70 42.31 -71.10
CA LYS A 122 -61.00 41.93 -72.35
C LYS A 122 -59.96 40.80 -72.16
N GLY A 123 -60.36 39.74 -71.44
CA GLY A 123 -59.56 38.53 -71.23
C GLY A 123 -58.50 38.65 -70.13
N VAL A 124 -58.33 39.83 -69.52
CA VAL A 124 -57.41 40.04 -68.41
C VAL A 124 -58.15 39.88 -67.08
N PRO A 125 -57.69 39.00 -66.17
CA PRO A 125 -58.23 38.90 -64.81
C PRO A 125 -58.26 40.26 -64.11
N THR A 126 -59.42 40.63 -63.59
CA THR A 126 -59.62 41.88 -62.85
C THR A 126 -60.59 41.66 -61.69
N GLY A 127 -60.65 42.60 -60.76
CA GLY A 127 -61.63 42.57 -59.67
C GLY A 127 -61.40 41.42 -58.70
N GLU A 128 -62.47 40.98 -58.04
CA GLU A 128 -62.41 39.97 -57.00
C GLU A 128 -62.97 38.65 -57.50
N TRP A 129 -62.12 37.64 -57.59
CA TRP A 129 -62.49 36.27 -57.89
C TRP A 129 -62.83 35.55 -56.59
N LYS A 130 -63.83 34.67 -56.61
CA LYS A 130 -64.35 33.96 -55.44
C LYS A 130 -64.41 32.47 -55.71
N GLU A 131 -64.07 31.67 -54.72
CA GLU A 131 -64.18 30.21 -54.75
C GLU A 131 -65.05 29.73 -53.59
N TYR A 132 -65.85 28.71 -53.85
CA TYR A 132 -66.81 28.14 -52.92
C TYR A 132 -66.57 26.63 -52.77
N ASN A 133 -66.83 26.09 -51.58
CA ASN A 133 -66.83 24.64 -51.38
C ASN A 133 -68.15 24.00 -51.86
N SER A 134 -68.23 22.66 -51.78
CA SER A 134 -69.41 21.88 -52.19
C SER A 134 -70.69 22.17 -51.38
N SER A 135 -70.62 22.90 -50.26
CA SER A 135 -71.78 23.37 -49.50
C SER A 135 -72.16 24.82 -49.81
N GLY A 136 -71.48 25.47 -50.78
CA GLY A 136 -71.74 26.85 -51.20
C GLY A 136 -71.13 27.91 -50.29
N GLN A 137 -70.24 27.54 -49.37
CA GLN A 137 -69.56 28.48 -48.49
C GLN A 137 -68.30 29.03 -49.16
N LEU A 138 -68.06 30.34 -49.04
CA LEU A 138 -66.89 31.02 -49.59
C LEU A 138 -65.62 30.51 -48.90
N THR A 139 -64.68 29.93 -49.66
CA THR A 139 -63.40 29.41 -49.15
C THR A 139 -62.23 30.34 -49.46
N GLN A 140 -62.30 31.07 -50.56
CA GLN A 140 -61.22 31.94 -51.01
C GLN A 140 -61.74 33.15 -51.79
N THR A 141 -61.10 34.31 -51.61
CA THR A 141 -61.17 35.40 -52.58
C THR A 141 -59.77 35.77 -53.08
N THR A 142 -59.64 36.02 -54.38
CA THR A 142 -58.41 36.51 -55.00
C THR A 142 -58.69 37.81 -55.73
N ARG A 143 -58.03 38.90 -55.31
CA ARG A 143 -58.11 40.19 -56.00
C ARG A 143 -57.04 40.27 -57.10
N TYR A 144 -57.50 40.54 -58.32
CA TYR A 144 -56.65 40.81 -59.48
C TYR A 144 -56.73 42.28 -59.88
N LYS A 145 -55.58 42.84 -60.25
CA LYS A 145 -55.47 44.16 -60.88
C LYS A 145 -54.54 44.03 -62.07
N ASP A 146 -55.01 44.42 -63.25
CA ASP A 146 -54.27 44.32 -64.52
C ASP A 146 -53.68 42.92 -64.78
N GLY A 147 -54.42 41.87 -64.45
CA GLY A 147 -54.01 40.47 -64.65
C GLY A 147 -53.05 39.91 -63.59
N LYS A 148 -52.67 40.70 -62.59
CA LYS A 148 -51.74 40.30 -61.52
C LYS A 148 -52.48 40.17 -60.19
N LYS A 149 -52.13 39.15 -59.41
CA LYS A 149 -52.63 38.96 -58.04
C LYS A 149 -52.14 40.09 -57.14
N GLU A 150 -53.04 40.71 -56.41
CA GLU A 150 -52.76 41.75 -55.40
C GLU A 150 -53.00 41.21 -53.98
N GLN A 151 -54.07 40.43 -53.78
CA GLN A 151 -54.44 39.91 -52.47
C GLN A 151 -55.18 38.57 -52.58
N VAL A 152 -54.88 37.63 -51.67
CA VAL A 152 -55.66 36.40 -51.47
C VAL A 152 -56.18 36.40 -50.03
N LYS A 153 -57.46 36.08 -49.84
CA LYS A 153 -58.06 35.80 -48.54
C LYS A 153 -58.60 34.39 -48.52
N ARG A 154 -58.37 33.66 -47.43
CA ARG A 154 -58.90 32.31 -47.19
C ARG A 154 -59.83 32.35 -45.99
N PHE A 155 -60.85 31.51 -46.01
CA PHE A 155 -61.89 31.49 -44.98
C PHE A 155 -62.08 30.07 -44.44
N TYR A 156 -62.36 29.97 -43.14
CA TYR A 156 -62.84 28.74 -42.52
C TYR A 156 -64.24 28.39 -43.02
N ALA A 157 -64.68 27.15 -42.81
CA ALA A 157 -66.06 26.74 -43.10
C ALA A 157 -67.10 27.56 -42.31
N SER A 158 -66.71 28.17 -41.18
CA SER A 158 -67.55 29.12 -40.42
C SER A 158 -67.70 30.49 -41.08
N GLY A 159 -66.96 30.79 -42.16
CA GLY A 159 -66.95 32.09 -42.86
C GLY A 159 -66.00 33.13 -42.24
N LYS A 160 -65.31 32.79 -41.14
CA LYS A 160 -64.28 33.66 -40.55
C LYS A 160 -63.00 33.63 -41.37
N LEU A 161 -62.25 34.74 -41.35
CA LEU A 161 -60.97 34.85 -42.05
C LEU A 161 -59.96 33.87 -41.45
N GLN A 162 -59.36 33.03 -42.29
CA GLN A 162 -58.32 32.07 -41.93
C GLN A 162 -56.93 32.62 -42.26
N ALA A 163 -56.78 33.27 -43.42
CA ALA A 163 -55.53 33.87 -43.84
C ALA A 163 -55.75 35.03 -44.80
N GLN A 164 -54.83 35.99 -44.78
CA GLN A 164 -54.74 37.09 -45.73
C GLN A 164 -53.30 37.21 -46.24
N GLU A 165 -53.18 37.27 -47.56
CA GLU A 165 -51.92 37.19 -48.27
C GLU A 165 -51.81 38.35 -49.27
N SER A 166 -50.68 39.06 -49.28
CA SER A 166 -50.41 40.13 -50.25
C SER A 166 -49.43 39.69 -51.34
N TYR A 167 -49.67 40.15 -52.56
CA TYR A 167 -48.89 39.81 -53.75
C TYR A 167 -48.49 41.07 -54.51
N LEU A 168 -47.26 41.06 -55.06
CA LEU A 168 -46.75 42.03 -56.03
C LEU A 168 -46.19 41.25 -57.21
N ASP A 169 -46.65 41.55 -58.43
CA ASP A 169 -46.24 40.83 -59.65
C ASP A 169 -46.39 39.30 -59.55
N ASN A 170 -47.47 38.83 -58.90
CA ASN A 170 -47.75 37.41 -58.62
C ASN A 170 -46.78 36.71 -57.66
N LEU A 171 -45.86 37.43 -57.02
CA LEU A 171 -44.98 36.92 -55.96
C LEU A 171 -45.49 37.41 -54.60
N ARG A 172 -45.37 36.61 -53.54
CA ARG A 172 -45.74 37.02 -52.18
C ARG A 172 -44.90 38.23 -51.79
N HIS A 173 -45.56 39.30 -51.37
CA HIS A 173 -44.91 40.56 -51.02
C HIS A 173 -45.75 41.31 -49.97
N GLY A 174 -45.11 41.77 -48.90
CA GLY A 174 -45.78 42.42 -47.78
C GLY A 174 -46.19 41.42 -46.69
N LYS A 175 -47.23 41.78 -45.92
CA LYS A 175 -47.68 41.01 -44.76
C LYS A 175 -48.48 39.78 -45.17
N TRP A 176 -48.25 38.69 -44.44
CA TRP A 176 -48.94 37.43 -44.58
C TRP A 176 -49.43 37.01 -43.19
N GLU A 177 -50.74 37.03 -43.00
CA GLU A 177 -51.38 36.89 -41.68
C GLU A 177 -52.31 35.68 -41.70
N SER A 178 -52.20 34.82 -40.69
CA SER A 178 -53.13 33.72 -40.44
C SER A 178 -53.79 33.91 -39.08
N PHE A 179 -55.03 33.45 -38.96
CA PHE A 179 -55.88 33.66 -37.79
C PHE A 179 -56.41 32.31 -37.32
N TYR A 180 -56.54 32.13 -36.00
CA TYR A 180 -57.31 31.03 -35.42
C TYR A 180 -58.80 31.21 -35.71
N GLU A 181 -59.58 30.14 -35.62
CA GLU A 181 -61.04 30.20 -35.85
C GLU A 181 -61.79 31.06 -34.82
N ASN A 182 -61.18 31.37 -33.67
CA ASN A 182 -61.74 32.35 -32.73
C ASN A 182 -61.57 33.82 -33.20
N GLY A 183 -60.75 34.08 -34.23
CA GLY A 183 -60.46 35.40 -34.79
C GLY A 183 -59.15 36.03 -34.30
N THR A 184 -58.47 35.40 -33.34
CA THR A 184 -57.15 35.81 -32.86
C THR A 184 -56.10 35.59 -33.96
N LEU A 185 -55.19 36.56 -34.15
CA LEU A 185 -54.04 36.40 -35.04
C LEU A 185 -53.18 35.21 -34.54
N SER A 186 -52.88 34.25 -35.40
CA SER A 186 -52.05 33.08 -35.10
C SER A 186 -50.60 33.33 -35.53
N GLN A 187 -50.42 33.92 -36.71
CA GLN A 187 -49.10 34.17 -37.26
C GLN A 187 -49.12 35.43 -38.13
N SER A 188 -48.07 36.25 -38.03
CA SER A 188 -47.80 37.36 -38.95
C SER A 188 -46.38 37.24 -39.46
N GLN A 189 -46.27 37.04 -40.77
CA GLN A 189 -45.01 36.93 -41.51
C GLN A 189 -44.91 38.09 -42.50
N SER A 190 -43.68 38.43 -42.89
CA SER A 190 -43.41 39.40 -43.93
C SER A 190 -42.64 38.73 -45.06
N TYR A 191 -43.02 38.99 -46.30
CA TYR A 191 -42.38 38.45 -47.50
C TYR A 191 -41.90 39.58 -48.42
N ALA A 192 -40.77 39.36 -49.08
CA ALA A 192 -40.31 40.14 -50.22
C ALA A 192 -40.01 39.16 -51.37
N ASN A 193 -40.84 39.20 -52.42
CA ASN A 193 -40.68 38.39 -53.63
C ASN A 193 -40.56 36.88 -53.35
N ASN A 194 -41.51 36.33 -52.60
CA ASN A 194 -41.56 34.94 -52.10
C ASN A 194 -40.54 34.57 -51.01
N GLN A 195 -39.57 35.42 -50.68
CA GLN A 195 -38.62 35.19 -49.59
C GLN A 195 -39.17 35.76 -48.27
N LEU A 196 -39.07 35.01 -47.16
CA LEU A 196 -39.38 35.54 -45.83
C LEU A 196 -38.39 36.65 -45.49
N SER A 197 -38.88 37.82 -45.07
CA SER A 197 -38.04 38.96 -44.73
C SER A 197 -38.79 39.94 -43.84
N GLY A 198 -38.14 40.51 -42.82
CA GLY A 198 -38.77 41.48 -41.92
C GLY A 198 -39.37 40.84 -40.67
N PRO A 199 -40.32 41.54 -39.99
CA PRO A 199 -40.87 41.10 -38.71
C PRO A 199 -41.59 39.75 -38.80
N TYR A 200 -41.43 38.94 -37.75
CA TYR A 200 -42.11 37.66 -37.53
C TYR A 200 -42.79 37.68 -36.16
N LEU A 201 -44.04 37.24 -36.12
CA LEU A 201 -44.83 37.08 -34.90
C LEU A 201 -45.64 35.78 -34.99
N GLU A 202 -45.66 35.04 -33.89
CA GLU A 202 -46.54 33.89 -33.67
C GLU A 202 -47.22 34.07 -32.31
N GLN A 203 -48.51 33.76 -32.25
CA GLN A 203 -49.33 33.93 -31.05
C GLN A 203 -50.11 32.65 -30.73
N ASN A 204 -50.42 32.45 -29.45
CA ASN A 204 -51.31 31.40 -28.98
C ASN A 204 -52.80 31.77 -29.23
N PRO A 205 -53.77 30.84 -29.07
CA PRO A 205 -55.19 31.13 -29.26
C PRO A 205 -55.74 32.28 -28.39
N ASP A 206 -55.10 32.57 -27.25
CA ASP A 206 -55.45 33.66 -26.33
C ASP A 206 -54.87 35.03 -26.74
N GLY A 207 -54.06 35.07 -27.80
CA GLY A 207 -53.50 36.29 -28.38
C GLY A 207 -52.19 36.76 -27.75
N GLN A 208 -51.61 35.96 -26.87
CA GLN A 208 -50.28 36.21 -26.31
C GLN A 208 -49.23 35.77 -27.33
N ALA A 209 -48.14 36.52 -27.44
CA ALA A 209 -47.03 36.14 -28.31
C ALA A 209 -46.41 34.84 -27.81
N SER A 210 -46.13 33.91 -28.72
CA SER A 210 -45.36 32.68 -28.49
C SER A 210 -43.95 32.82 -29.03
N VAL A 211 -43.78 33.54 -30.16
CA VAL A 211 -42.49 33.84 -30.77
C VAL A 211 -42.52 35.23 -31.40
N THR A 212 -41.47 36.01 -31.20
CA THR A 212 -41.22 37.27 -31.91
C THR A 212 -39.81 37.27 -32.49
N GLY A 213 -39.63 37.92 -33.63
CA GLY A 213 -38.31 38.02 -34.24
C GLY A 213 -38.31 38.77 -35.55
N ARG A 214 -37.17 38.72 -36.24
CA ARG A 214 -37.00 39.33 -37.56
C ARG A 214 -36.11 38.46 -38.45
N PHE A 215 -36.50 38.39 -39.72
CA PHE A 215 -35.69 37.86 -40.80
C PHE A 215 -35.00 38.97 -41.59
N ASP A 216 -33.81 38.72 -42.10
CA ASP A 216 -33.14 39.56 -43.10
C ASP A 216 -33.74 39.35 -44.51
N ALA A 217 -33.13 39.96 -45.53
CA ALA A 217 -33.62 39.88 -46.90
C ALA A 217 -33.50 38.48 -47.52
N GLU A 218 -32.65 37.61 -46.96
CA GLU A 218 -32.42 36.24 -47.40
C GLU A 218 -33.17 35.20 -46.55
N GLY A 219 -34.07 35.63 -45.65
CA GLY A 219 -34.82 34.75 -44.75
C GLY A 219 -34.00 34.12 -43.64
N ARG A 220 -32.90 34.74 -43.24
CA ARG A 220 -32.10 34.32 -42.08
C ARG A 220 -32.50 35.13 -40.86
N ARG A 221 -32.54 34.51 -39.69
CA ARG A 221 -32.81 35.16 -38.40
C ARG A 221 -31.79 36.26 -38.13
N GLN A 222 -32.29 37.45 -37.78
CA GLN A 222 -31.49 38.65 -37.51
C GLN A 222 -32.03 39.40 -36.29
N GLY A 223 -31.14 39.87 -35.43
CA GLY A 223 -31.45 40.59 -34.21
C GLY A 223 -32.05 39.71 -33.11
N LEU A 224 -32.82 40.34 -32.23
CA LEU A 224 -33.42 39.67 -31.08
C LEU A 224 -34.59 38.78 -31.50
N TRP A 225 -34.52 37.52 -31.06
CA TRP A 225 -35.60 36.54 -31.14
C TRP A 225 -36.05 36.20 -29.73
N GLU A 226 -37.35 36.29 -29.47
CA GLU A 226 -37.91 35.99 -28.15
C GLU A 226 -38.95 34.88 -28.28
N THR A 227 -38.94 33.95 -27.33
CA THR A 227 -40.00 32.95 -27.16
C THR A 227 -40.65 33.12 -25.81
N PHE A 228 -41.90 32.71 -25.71
CA PHE A 228 -42.74 32.93 -24.53
C PHE A 228 -43.43 31.63 -24.12
N PHE A 229 -43.73 31.50 -22.84
CA PHE A 229 -44.58 30.44 -22.30
C PHE A 229 -46.06 30.71 -22.65
N ASP A 230 -46.91 29.71 -22.42
CA ASP A 230 -48.35 29.80 -22.73
C ASP A 230 -49.09 30.91 -21.97
N ASP A 231 -48.52 31.43 -20.87
CA ASP A 231 -49.07 32.54 -20.09
C ASP A 231 -48.56 33.93 -20.54
N GLY A 232 -47.71 33.97 -21.57
CA GLY A 232 -47.09 35.17 -22.13
C GLY A 232 -45.82 35.64 -21.41
N THR A 233 -45.37 34.94 -20.37
CA THR A 233 -44.06 35.22 -19.75
C THR A 233 -42.93 34.78 -20.66
N LYS A 234 -41.79 35.48 -20.61
CA LYS A 234 -40.65 35.21 -21.52
C LYS A 234 -40.01 33.87 -21.16
N SER A 235 -39.80 33.01 -22.14
CA SER A 235 -39.14 31.71 -22.01
C SER A 235 -37.69 31.77 -22.49
N SER A 236 -37.42 32.49 -23.59
CA SER A 236 -36.05 32.75 -24.05
C SER A 236 -35.92 34.08 -24.80
N ALA A 237 -34.70 34.60 -24.86
CA ALA A 237 -34.28 35.75 -25.65
C ALA A 237 -32.89 35.51 -26.23
N SER A 238 -32.78 35.44 -27.55
CA SER A 238 -31.56 35.07 -28.27
C SER A 238 -31.21 36.11 -29.34
N GLN A 239 -29.95 36.55 -29.39
CA GLN A 239 -29.45 37.43 -30.45
C GLN A 239 -28.92 36.63 -31.63
N PHE A 240 -29.48 36.85 -32.81
CA PHE A 240 -29.03 36.23 -34.06
C PHE A 240 -28.39 37.23 -35.02
N ASN A 241 -27.34 36.79 -35.68
CA ASN A 241 -26.75 37.46 -36.84
C ASN A 241 -26.61 36.42 -37.95
N LEU A 242 -27.34 36.61 -39.06
CA LEU A 242 -27.32 35.68 -40.21
C LEU A 242 -27.55 34.20 -39.82
N ASN A 243 -28.60 33.90 -39.04
CA ASN A 243 -28.92 32.57 -38.48
C ASN A 243 -28.00 32.03 -37.38
N GLN A 244 -26.86 32.67 -37.09
CA GLN A 244 -25.95 32.26 -36.01
C GLN A 244 -26.23 33.04 -34.73
N LEU A 245 -26.09 32.42 -33.57
CA LEU A 245 -26.10 33.14 -32.30
C LEU A 245 -24.90 34.10 -32.25
N ASP A 246 -25.14 35.39 -32.07
CA ASP A 246 -24.11 36.43 -32.03
C ASP A 246 -24.59 37.53 -31.07
N GLY A 247 -24.12 37.44 -29.83
CA GLY A 247 -24.62 38.21 -28.69
C GLY A 247 -25.06 37.30 -27.55
N GLU A 248 -26.00 37.80 -26.75
CA GLU A 248 -26.48 37.08 -25.57
C GLU A 248 -27.67 36.17 -25.89
N GLU A 249 -27.66 34.99 -25.28
CA GLU A 249 -28.79 34.09 -25.14
C GLU A 249 -29.20 34.02 -23.68
N ARG A 250 -30.49 34.22 -23.40
CA ARG A 250 -31.10 34.17 -22.08
C ARG A 250 -32.25 33.18 -22.09
N THR A 251 -32.33 32.32 -21.09
CA THR A 251 -33.50 31.46 -20.85
C THR A 251 -34.07 31.75 -19.47
N PHE A 252 -35.36 31.50 -19.29
CA PHE A 252 -36.09 31.83 -18.07
C PHE A 252 -36.90 30.63 -17.58
N TYR A 253 -37.07 30.54 -16.27
CA TYR A 253 -38.02 29.61 -15.66
C TYR A 253 -39.46 30.11 -15.84
N PRO A 254 -40.48 29.25 -15.72
CA PRO A 254 -41.89 29.67 -15.79
C PRO A 254 -42.30 30.71 -14.73
N ASN A 255 -41.55 30.85 -13.64
CA ASN A 255 -41.76 31.89 -12.63
C ASN A 255 -41.16 33.26 -13.03
N GLY A 256 -40.51 33.36 -14.18
CA GLY A 256 -39.87 34.57 -14.70
C GLY A 256 -38.42 34.79 -14.26
N GLU A 257 -37.89 33.98 -13.36
CA GLU A 257 -36.48 34.05 -12.94
C GLU A 257 -35.55 33.61 -14.09
N LEU A 258 -34.38 34.23 -14.19
CA LEU A 258 -33.37 33.91 -15.20
C LEU A 258 -32.85 32.48 -14.94
N ALA A 259 -32.95 31.59 -15.92
CA ALA A 259 -32.44 30.22 -15.84
C ALA A 259 -31.00 30.12 -16.34
N SER A 260 -30.70 30.72 -17.50
CA SER A 260 -29.35 30.75 -18.04
C SER A 260 -29.06 32.05 -18.81
N LEU A 261 -27.79 32.44 -18.84
CA LEU A 261 -27.25 33.54 -19.65
C LEU A 261 -25.93 33.10 -20.27
N CYS A 262 -25.86 33.06 -21.60
CA CYS A 262 -24.67 32.65 -22.34
C CYS A 262 -24.32 33.67 -23.43
N GLN A 263 -23.02 33.96 -23.58
CA GLN A 263 -22.52 34.85 -24.64
C GLN A 263 -22.02 34.02 -25.83
N TYR A 264 -22.41 34.43 -27.03
CA TYR A 264 -22.03 33.78 -28.30
C TYR A 264 -21.40 34.77 -29.26
N LYS A 265 -20.45 34.28 -30.07
CA LYS A 265 -19.89 34.96 -31.23
C LYS A 265 -19.88 33.99 -32.41
N ALA A 266 -20.54 34.34 -33.50
CA ALA A 266 -20.61 33.52 -34.72
C ALA A 266 -21.03 32.05 -34.47
N GLY A 267 -21.98 31.85 -33.54
CA GLY A 267 -22.51 30.55 -33.16
C GLY A 267 -21.72 29.78 -32.10
N GLN A 268 -20.55 30.28 -31.68
CA GLN A 268 -19.69 29.65 -30.67
C GLN A 268 -19.81 30.39 -29.35
N ARG A 269 -19.76 29.68 -28.21
CA ARG A 269 -19.71 30.30 -26.89
C ARG A 269 -18.43 31.12 -26.76
N GLN A 270 -18.57 32.38 -26.34
CA GLN A 270 -17.50 33.36 -26.25
C GLN A 270 -17.77 34.29 -25.08
N GLY A 271 -16.91 34.26 -24.06
CA GLY A 271 -17.10 34.98 -22.82
C GLY A 271 -17.83 34.14 -21.78
N LYS A 272 -18.76 34.76 -21.05
CA LYS A 272 -19.31 34.20 -19.82
C LYS A 272 -20.63 33.46 -20.05
N CYS A 273 -20.74 32.28 -19.46
CA CYS A 273 -21.93 31.43 -19.42
C CYS A 273 -22.32 31.19 -17.96
N GLN A 274 -23.57 31.44 -17.61
CA GLN A 274 -24.10 31.35 -16.25
C GLN A 274 -25.39 30.54 -16.23
N GLN A 275 -25.56 29.74 -15.18
CA GLN A 275 -26.78 29.00 -14.89
C GLN A 275 -27.24 29.30 -13.46
N PHE A 276 -28.52 29.51 -13.29
CA PHE A 276 -29.16 29.78 -12.00
C PHE A 276 -30.18 28.68 -11.69
N ASN A 277 -30.60 28.58 -10.43
CA ASN A 277 -31.75 27.77 -10.03
C ASN A 277 -33.05 28.58 -10.09
N ASP A 278 -34.18 27.91 -9.86
CA ASP A 278 -35.53 28.52 -9.86
C ASP A 278 -35.76 29.54 -8.74
N ALA A 279 -34.88 29.59 -7.74
CA ALA A 279 -34.81 30.61 -6.69
C ALA A 279 -33.88 31.80 -7.05
N GLY A 280 -33.33 31.85 -8.26
CA GLY A 280 -32.46 32.93 -8.75
C GLY A 280 -31.03 32.89 -8.22
N LYS A 281 -30.59 31.79 -7.59
CA LYS A 281 -29.21 31.61 -7.11
C LYS A 281 -28.33 31.04 -8.22
N LEU A 282 -27.17 31.66 -8.45
CA LEU A 282 -26.15 31.17 -9.38
C LEU A 282 -25.73 29.75 -8.96
N GLN A 283 -25.70 28.81 -9.90
CA GLN A 283 -25.30 27.42 -9.70
C GLN A 283 -23.93 27.16 -10.31
N PHE A 284 -23.66 27.73 -11.48
CA PHE A 284 -22.32 27.77 -12.03
C PHE A 284 -22.09 28.95 -12.96
N GLU A 285 -20.82 29.28 -13.14
CA GLU A 285 -20.31 30.29 -14.06
C GLU A 285 -19.08 29.75 -14.78
N GLU A 286 -19.03 29.89 -16.09
CA GLU A 286 -17.99 29.34 -16.96
C GLU A 286 -17.52 30.38 -17.97
N GLN A 287 -16.21 30.43 -18.24
CA GLN A 287 -15.63 31.27 -19.27
C GLN A 287 -15.19 30.46 -20.50
N TYR A 288 -15.65 30.89 -21.66
CA TYR A 288 -15.40 30.25 -22.94
C TYR A 288 -14.64 31.16 -23.91
N VAL A 289 -13.76 30.57 -24.70
CA VAL A 289 -13.16 31.19 -25.88
C VAL A 289 -13.33 30.22 -27.05
N ASN A 290 -14.12 30.59 -28.06
CA ASN A 290 -14.46 29.75 -29.20
C ASN A 290 -14.89 28.31 -28.81
N ASP A 291 -15.94 28.20 -27.98
CA ASP A 291 -16.48 26.96 -27.42
C ASP A 291 -15.59 26.15 -26.45
N ALA A 292 -14.30 26.50 -26.31
CA ALA A 292 -13.41 25.90 -25.34
C ALA A 292 -13.50 26.60 -23.99
N LEU A 293 -13.65 25.85 -22.90
CA LEU A 293 -13.55 26.36 -21.54
C LEU A 293 -12.12 26.86 -21.31
N ASP A 294 -11.97 28.18 -21.23
CA ASP A 294 -10.68 28.88 -21.18
C ASP A 294 -10.85 30.13 -20.32
N GLY A 295 -10.35 30.07 -19.08
CA GLY A 295 -10.63 31.01 -18.01
C GLY A 295 -11.18 30.32 -16.76
N GLN A 296 -11.96 31.07 -15.97
CA GLN A 296 -12.49 30.59 -14.69
C GLN A 296 -13.81 29.79 -14.86
N GLN A 297 -13.94 28.74 -14.05
CA GLN A 297 -15.17 27.98 -13.82
C GLN A 297 -15.46 27.95 -12.31
N GLN A 298 -16.66 28.41 -11.94
CA GLN A 298 -17.09 28.48 -10.56
C GLN A 298 -18.37 27.68 -10.37
N TYR A 299 -18.43 26.87 -9.32
CA TYR A 299 -19.62 26.12 -8.91
C TYR A 299 -20.10 26.58 -7.55
N PHE A 300 -21.41 26.56 -7.36
CA PHE A 300 -22.08 26.98 -6.14
C PHE A 300 -23.06 25.89 -5.69
N ASN A 301 -23.34 25.81 -4.39
CA ASN A 301 -24.39 24.94 -3.86
C ASN A 301 -25.79 25.56 -4.05
N ALA A 302 -26.84 24.87 -3.58
CA ALA A 302 -28.22 25.32 -3.71
C ALA A 302 -28.49 26.67 -3.01
N GLU A 303 -27.75 26.96 -1.94
CA GLU A 303 -27.82 28.21 -1.17
C GLU A 303 -27.03 29.37 -1.81
N GLY A 304 -26.18 29.07 -2.80
CA GLY A 304 -25.33 30.03 -3.51
C GLY A 304 -23.93 30.22 -2.90
N ASN A 305 -23.47 29.31 -2.03
CA ASN A 305 -22.10 29.30 -1.53
C ASN A 305 -21.16 28.64 -2.54
N LEU A 306 -19.99 29.25 -2.77
CA LEU A 306 -18.96 28.74 -3.68
C LEU A 306 -18.42 27.38 -3.19
N THR A 307 -18.49 26.35 -4.02
CA THR A 307 -17.97 24.99 -3.74
C THR A 307 -16.73 24.66 -4.55
N SER A 308 -16.50 25.31 -5.69
CA SER A 308 -15.29 25.14 -6.51
C SER A 308 -14.99 26.40 -7.32
N ASP A 309 -13.71 26.77 -7.39
CA ASP A 309 -13.16 27.87 -8.20
C ASP A 309 -11.97 27.31 -8.98
N LEU A 310 -12.22 27.01 -10.24
CA LEU A 310 -11.33 26.25 -11.12
C LEU A 310 -10.86 27.14 -12.26
N ASN A 311 -9.60 26.97 -12.66
CA ASN A 311 -8.99 27.67 -13.79
C ASN A 311 -8.71 26.66 -14.90
N TYR A 312 -9.11 27.02 -16.13
CA TYR A 312 -8.97 26.21 -17.33
C TYR A 312 -8.23 26.96 -18.42
N LYS A 313 -7.54 26.21 -19.29
CA LYS A 313 -6.95 26.68 -20.54
C LYS A 313 -7.19 25.61 -21.58
N GLN A 314 -7.90 25.95 -22.66
CA GLN A 314 -8.30 25.00 -23.71
C GLN A 314 -8.93 23.69 -23.20
N ASN A 315 -9.95 23.77 -22.35
CA ASN A 315 -10.66 22.64 -21.71
C ASN A 315 -9.83 21.80 -20.73
N GLN A 316 -8.62 22.22 -20.36
CA GLN A 316 -7.78 21.52 -19.39
C GLN A 316 -7.54 22.37 -18.14
N LEU A 317 -7.53 21.75 -16.96
CA LEU A 317 -7.22 22.43 -15.70
C LEU A 317 -5.82 23.05 -15.76
N ALA A 318 -5.73 24.34 -15.48
CA ALA A 318 -4.52 25.14 -15.58
C ALA A 318 -4.46 26.16 -14.44
N GLY A 319 -3.29 26.46 -13.90
CA GLY A 319 -3.17 27.38 -12.76
C GLY A 319 -3.77 26.81 -11.47
N THR A 320 -4.18 27.69 -10.54
CA THR A 320 -4.62 27.30 -9.19
C THR A 320 -6.09 26.92 -9.14
N GLN A 321 -6.39 25.77 -8.56
CA GLN A 321 -7.72 25.24 -8.32
C GLN A 321 -8.02 25.33 -6.83
N LYS A 322 -9.24 25.73 -6.47
CA LYS A 322 -9.71 25.78 -5.09
C LYS A 322 -11.04 25.03 -4.97
N TYR A 323 -11.14 24.22 -3.94
CA TYR A 323 -12.36 23.51 -3.57
C TYR A 323 -12.76 23.91 -2.16
N PHE A 324 -14.06 23.99 -1.90
CA PHE A 324 -14.60 24.44 -0.61
C PHE A 324 -15.60 23.42 -0.06
N TYR A 325 -15.77 23.41 1.26
CA TYR A 325 -16.88 22.73 1.92
C TYR A 325 -18.16 23.57 1.84
N ASP A 326 -19.32 22.98 2.11
CA ASP A 326 -20.61 23.68 2.08
C ASP A 326 -20.68 24.86 3.08
N ASN A 327 -19.85 24.83 4.12
CA ASN A 327 -19.69 25.91 5.10
C ASN A 327 -18.77 27.06 4.62
N GLY A 328 -18.24 26.99 3.40
CA GLY A 328 -17.38 27.99 2.78
C GLY A 328 -15.89 27.90 3.14
N GLN A 329 -15.47 26.96 3.99
CA GLN A 329 -14.06 26.77 4.30
C GLN A 329 -13.31 26.10 3.15
N LEU A 330 -12.08 26.54 2.92
CA LEU A 330 -11.21 25.97 1.88
C LEU A 330 -10.92 24.51 2.22
N LYS A 331 -11.30 23.60 1.33
CA LYS A 331 -11.07 22.17 1.46
C LYS A 331 -9.72 21.77 0.88
N GLU A 332 -9.41 22.33 -0.27
CA GLU A 332 -8.23 21.94 -1.04
C GLU A 332 -7.78 23.04 -1.99
N LEU A 333 -6.46 23.21 -2.09
CA LEU A 333 -5.79 24.05 -3.06
C LEU A 333 -4.74 23.22 -3.80
N ARG A 334 -4.75 23.31 -5.13
CA ARG A 334 -3.77 22.65 -6.02
C ARG A 334 -3.42 23.56 -7.18
N SER A 335 -2.18 23.55 -7.63
CA SER A 335 -1.74 24.39 -8.76
C SER A 335 -1.17 23.52 -9.88
N TYR A 336 -1.44 23.92 -11.12
CA TYR A 336 -0.98 23.28 -12.35
C TYR A 336 -0.12 24.26 -13.16
N GLN A 337 0.97 23.78 -13.77
CA GLN A 337 1.83 24.57 -14.65
C GLN A 337 1.15 24.73 -16.02
N ASP A 338 0.80 25.96 -16.41
CA ASP A 338 0.00 26.26 -17.61
C ASP A 338 0.83 26.69 -18.84
N SER A 339 2.17 26.65 -18.72
CA SER A 339 3.10 26.97 -19.81
C SER A 339 3.47 25.77 -20.70
N LYS A 340 3.36 24.53 -20.19
CA LYS A 340 3.75 23.31 -20.91
C LYS A 340 2.97 22.08 -20.46
N LEU A 341 2.50 21.27 -21.42
CA LEU A 341 1.86 19.97 -21.17
C LEU A 341 2.88 18.88 -20.84
N ALA A 342 2.49 17.95 -19.98
CA ALA A 342 3.20 16.70 -19.74
C ALA A 342 2.94 15.67 -20.86
N GLU A 343 3.65 14.54 -20.85
CA GLU A 343 3.52 13.49 -21.88
C GLU A 343 2.11 12.89 -21.99
N ASN A 344 1.35 12.91 -20.90
CA ASN A 344 -0.05 12.47 -20.87
C ASN A 344 -1.02 13.50 -21.50
N GLY A 345 -0.51 14.61 -22.02
CA GLY A 345 -1.29 15.67 -22.65
C GLY A 345 -2.04 16.57 -21.67
N GLN A 346 -1.75 16.53 -20.37
CA GLN A 346 -2.34 17.38 -19.33
C GLN A 346 -1.30 18.33 -18.73
N TYR A 347 -1.73 19.47 -18.21
CA TYR A 347 -0.86 20.33 -17.40
C TYR A 347 -0.48 19.60 -16.10
N PRO A 348 0.81 19.54 -15.74
CA PRO A 348 1.25 18.83 -14.54
C PRO A 348 1.07 19.69 -13.27
N LEU A 349 0.91 19.05 -12.12
CA LEU A 349 0.92 19.72 -10.81
C LEU A 349 2.24 20.48 -10.61
N HIS A 350 2.17 21.72 -10.14
CA HIS A 350 3.34 22.55 -9.92
C HIS A 350 3.06 23.61 -8.85
N GLY A 351 4.03 23.79 -7.95
CA GLY A 351 3.92 24.67 -6.80
C GLY A 351 3.26 24.02 -5.57
N PRO A 352 2.81 24.82 -4.60
CA PRO A 352 2.24 24.34 -3.36
C PRO A 352 0.84 23.75 -3.55
N SER A 353 0.52 22.76 -2.72
CA SER A 353 -0.80 22.18 -2.55
C SER A 353 -1.10 22.04 -1.05
N GLU A 354 -2.33 22.39 -0.66
CA GLU A 354 -2.77 22.40 0.72
C GLU A 354 -4.15 21.74 0.83
N ARG A 355 -4.39 21.01 1.93
CA ARG A 355 -5.68 20.38 2.23
C ARG A 355 -6.07 20.65 3.67
N TYR A 356 -7.35 20.86 3.91
CA TYR A 356 -7.91 21.19 5.21
C TYR A 356 -9.12 20.29 5.51
N ASP A 357 -9.49 20.18 6.80
CA ASP A 357 -10.75 19.57 7.23
C ASP A 357 -11.92 20.56 7.18
N ALA A 358 -13.12 20.08 7.53
CA ALA A 358 -14.35 20.86 7.50
C ALA A 358 -14.45 21.91 8.64
N GLU A 359 -13.46 21.93 9.54
CA GLU A 359 -13.29 22.93 10.60
C GLU A 359 -12.23 23.98 10.25
N GLY A 360 -11.47 23.77 9.15
CA GLY A 360 -10.46 24.68 8.63
C GLY A 360 -9.05 24.39 9.15
N SER A 361 -8.85 23.27 9.86
CA SER A 361 -7.54 22.82 10.30
C SER A 361 -6.77 22.24 9.11
N LEU A 362 -5.51 22.62 8.98
CA LEU A 362 -4.62 22.10 7.97
C LEU A 362 -4.41 20.59 8.19
N LEU A 363 -4.50 19.79 7.12
CA LEU A 363 -4.28 18.35 7.10
C LEU A 363 -2.97 17.98 6.39
N GLU A 364 -2.66 18.67 5.29
CA GLU A 364 -1.53 18.36 4.44
C GLU A 364 -1.00 19.60 3.73
N LYS A 365 0.33 19.74 3.69
CA LYS A 365 1.06 20.63 2.78
C LYS A 365 1.95 19.78 1.89
N SER A 366 1.98 20.10 0.62
CA SER A 366 2.75 19.37 -0.39
C SER A 366 3.28 20.36 -1.42
N HIS A 367 4.35 19.99 -2.11
CA HIS A 367 4.88 20.80 -3.20
C HIS A 367 5.28 19.90 -4.38
N TYR A 368 4.99 20.37 -5.59
CA TYR A 368 5.25 19.63 -6.81
C TYR A 368 6.05 20.49 -7.79
N ASP A 369 6.95 19.88 -8.52
CA ASP A 369 7.56 20.46 -9.70
C ASP A 369 7.29 19.57 -10.91
N MET A 370 6.55 20.09 -11.90
CA MET A 370 6.20 19.38 -13.13
C MET A 370 5.60 17.97 -12.88
N GLY A 371 4.77 17.84 -11.86
CA GLY A 371 4.05 16.61 -11.50
C GLY A 371 4.82 15.68 -10.57
N ILE A 372 6.07 16.02 -10.24
CA ILE A 372 6.97 15.24 -9.41
C ILE A 372 7.01 15.88 -8.01
N ARG A 373 7.07 15.08 -6.94
CA ARG A 373 7.23 15.60 -5.57
C ARG A 373 8.57 16.31 -5.44
N ASP A 374 8.55 17.57 -5.07
CA ASP A 374 9.75 18.40 -4.95
C ASP A 374 9.48 19.48 -3.90
N GLY A 375 10.33 19.61 -2.89
CA GLY A 375 10.12 20.49 -1.74
C GLY A 375 9.54 19.78 -0.50
N LEU A 376 8.93 20.57 0.39
CA LEU A 376 8.51 20.14 1.72
C LEU A 376 7.10 19.53 1.73
N PHE A 377 6.97 18.37 2.37
CA PHE A 377 5.71 17.67 2.59
C PHE A 377 5.41 17.55 4.08
N GLU A 378 4.29 18.10 4.52
CA GLU A 378 3.88 18.10 5.93
C GLU A 378 2.50 17.47 6.07
N ARG A 379 2.31 16.70 7.14
CA ARG A 379 1.02 16.12 7.50
C ARG A 379 0.66 16.49 8.92
N TYR A 380 -0.61 16.77 9.13
CA TYR A 380 -1.15 17.23 10.39
C TYR A 380 -2.34 16.36 10.80
N SER A 381 -2.55 16.26 12.11
CA SER A 381 -3.73 15.60 12.70
C SER A 381 -4.17 16.42 13.89
N ALA A 382 -5.45 16.81 13.95
CA ALA A 382 -5.98 17.70 14.97
C ALA A 382 -5.13 18.98 15.17
N GLY A 383 -4.68 19.58 14.06
CA GLY A 383 -3.85 20.80 14.04
C GLY A 383 -2.37 20.62 14.42
N LYS A 384 -1.93 19.41 14.76
CA LYS A 384 -0.55 19.11 15.19
C LYS A 384 0.25 18.41 14.11
N LEU A 385 1.49 18.84 13.88
CA LEU A 385 2.39 18.27 12.88
C LEU A 385 2.73 16.81 13.24
N GLN A 386 2.40 15.87 12.36
CA GLN A 386 2.65 14.44 12.52
C GLN A 386 3.91 13.98 11.78
N SER A 387 4.18 14.58 10.61
CA SER A 387 5.39 14.30 9.83
C SER A 387 5.76 15.46 8.93
N SER A 388 7.06 15.61 8.70
CA SER A 388 7.64 16.57 7.76
C SER A 388 8.72 15.84 6.95
N GLU A 389 8.66 15.89 5.62
CA GLU A 389 9.56 15.19 4.71
C GLU A 389 10.06 16.14 3.62
N GLN A 390 11.38 16.19 3.39
CA GLN A 390 11.97 16.90 2.26
C GLN A 390 12.10 15.98 1.04
N TRP A 391 11.62 16.46 -0.11
CA TRP A 391 11.68 15.76 -1.39
C TRP A 391 12.48 16.59 -2.39
N GLN A 392 13.26 15.91 -3.23
CA GLN A 392 13.94 16.50 -4.37
C GLN A 392 13.78 15.56 -5.57
N GLN A 393 13.21 16.06 -6.67
CA GLN A 393 13.05 15.31 -7.92
C GLN A 393 12.41 13.91 -7.72
N GLY A 394 11.39 13.84 -6.85
CA GLY A 394 10.59 12.63 -6.64
C GLY A 394 11.20 11.64 -5.65
N GLN A 395 12.34 11.95 -5.05
CA GLN A 395 12.99 11.14 -4.02
C GLN A 395 13.10 11.92 -2.72
N ARG A 396 13.05 11.24 -1.58
CA ARG A 396 13.36 11.90 -0.30
C ARG A 396 14.81 12.36 -0.28
N HIS A 397 15.03 13.63 0.03
CA HIS A 397 16.36 14.23 0.06
C HIS A 397 16.39 15.34 1.13
N GLY A 398 17.20 15.16 2.17
CA GLY A 398 17.24 16.01 3.35
C GLY A 398 16.56 15.39 4.58
N GLU A 399 16.19 16.23 5.53
CA GLU A 399 15.62 15.80 6.81
C GLU A 399 14.16 15.31 6.67
N SER A 400 13.85 14.26 7.44
CA SER A 400 12.52 13.70 7.64
C SER A 400 12.26 13.59 9.13
N ARG A 401 11.17 14.21 9.60
CA ARG A 401 10.77 14.24 11.01
C ARG A 401 9.42 13.56 11.19
N ARG A 402 9.26 12.81 12.27
CA ARG A 402 7.98 12.19 12.67
C ARG A 402 7.73 12.45 14.14
N TYR A 403 6.48 12.58 14.53
CA TYR A 403 6.07 12.90 15.89
C TYR A 403 5.19 11.80 16.49
N HIS A 404 5.20 11.69 17.81
CA HIS A 404 4.28 10.86 18.59
C HIS A 404 2.93 11.57 18.74
N SER A 405 1.91 10.86 19.25
CA SER A 405 0.57 11.42 19.49
C SER A 405 0.54 12.55 20.53
N ASN A 406 1.59 12.67 21.35
CA ASN A 406 1.79 13.71 22.36
C ASN A 406 2.70 14.87 21.89
N ASP A 407 2.94 14.98 20.58
CA ASP A 407 3.76 16.01 19.92
C ASP A 407 5.28 15.95 20.18
N GLN A 408 5.76 14.96 20.92
CA GLN A 408 7.20 14.73 21.05
C GLN A 408 7.76 14.16 19.74
N LEU A 409 8.99 14.55 19.40
CA LEU A 409 9.69 14.03 18.23
C LEU A 409 9.85 12.51 18.40
N ARG A 410 9.45 11.73 17.40
CA ARG A 410 9.56 10.26 17.38
C ARG A 410 10.79 9.81 16.62
N SER A 411 11.05 10.42 15.47
CA SER A 411 12.25 10.17 14.69
C SER A 411 12.70 11.39 13.89
N LEU A 412 14.02 11.48 13.71
CA LEU A 412 14.71 12.43 12.85
C LEU A 412 15.68 11.64 11.97
N ASP A 413 15.42 11.61 10.67
CA ASP A 413 16.14 10.79 9.70
C ASP A 413 16.58 11.64 8.50
N GLU A 414 17.81 11.45 8.05
CA GLU A 414 18.36 12.13 6.87
C GLU A 414 18.36 11.19 5.65
N TYR A 415 17.86 11.68 4.52
CA TYR A 415 17.82 10.94 3.26
C TYR A 415 18.69 11.60 2.21
N VAL A 416 19.40 10.81 1.42
CA VAL A 416 20.10 11.25 0.21
C VAL A 416 19.65 10.33 -0.92
N GLU A 417 19.06 10.91 -1.96
CA GLU A 417 18.54 10.18 -3.14
C GLU A 417 17.62 9.00 -2.76
N GLY A 418 16.69 9.25 -1.84
CA GLY A 418 15.71 8.28 -1.35
C GLY A 418 16.25 7.23 -0.39
N LYS A 419 17.56 7.22 -0.10
CA LYS A 419 18.20 6.27 0.81
C LYS A 419 18.47 6.92 2.16
N LEU A 420 18.18 6.21 3.25
CA LEU A 420 18.43 6.65 4.62
C LEU A 420 19.95 6.72 4.86
N THR A 421 20.53 7.90 4.65
CA THR A 421 21.97 8.15 4.58
C THR A 421 22.25 9.49 5.24
N GLY A 422 22.99 9.47 6.35
CA GLY A 422 23.23 10.64 7.18
C GLY A 422 22.80 10.42 8.63
N LYS A 423 22.38 11.49 9.31
CA LYS A 423 21.93 11.48 10.70
C LYS A 423 20.64 10.66 10.87
N SER A 424 20.55 9.83 11.91
CA SER A 424 19.33 9.09 12.27
C SER A 424 19.19 8.99 13.79
N GLU A 425 18.06 9.47 14.31
CA GLU A 425 17.72 9.51 15.74
C GLU A 425 16.27 9.06 15.94
N SER A 426 16.01 8.31 17.02
CA SER A 426 14.67 7.99 17.49
C SER A 426 14.53 8.27 18.98
N TYR A 427 13.29 8.53 19.41
CA TYR A 427 12.99 8.95 20.77
C TYR A 427 11.78 8.19 21.32
N PHE A 428 11.75 7.99 22.63
CA PHE A 428 10.61 7.46 23.36
C PHE A 428 9.46 8.49 23.42
N GLU A 429 8.28 8.06 23.87
CA GLU A 429 7.11 8.95 23.96
C GLU A 429 7.36 10.12 24.91
N ASP A 430 8.17 9.97 25.95
CA ASP A 430 8.51 11.06 26.87
C ASP A 430 9.54 12.07 26.32
N GLY A 431 10.01 11.86 25.08
CA GLY A 431 11.00 12.70 24.39
C GLY A 431 12.46 12.34 24.69
N THR A 432 12.73 11.36 25.56
CA THR A 432 14.10 10.87 25.78
C THR A 432 14.61 10.11 24.56
N VAL A 433 15.91 10.22 24.26
CA VAL A 433 16.52 9.55 23.10
C VAL A 433 16.45 8.03 23.30
N ASN A 434 15.99 7.29 22.30
CA ASN A 434 16.01 5.82 22.28
C ASN A 434 17.27 5.30 21.58
N GLU A 435 17.59 5.83 20.41
CA GLU A 435 18.84 5.55 19.72
C GLU A 435 19.24 6.69 18.77
N ARG A 436 20.55 6.83 18.54
CA ARG A 436 21.10 7.82 17.60
C ARG A 436 22.41 7.35 16.97
N GLY A 437 22.69 7.87 15.78
CA GLY A 437 23.95 7.64 15.06
C GLY A 437 23.87 8.10 13.62
N LYS A 438 24.75 7.54 12.78
CA LYS A 438 24.73 7.76 11.32
C LYS A 438 24.38 6.47 10.60
N ARG A 439 23.65 6.59 9.49
CA ARG A 439 23.31 5.46 8.61
C ARG A 439 23.83 5.70 7.20
N ILE A 440 24.12 4.61 6.48
CA ILE A 440 24.29 4.59 5.02
C ILE A 440 23.38 3.51 4.47
N ASN A 441 22.45 3.88 3.58
CA ASN A 441 21.45 2.97 3.02
C ASN A 441 20.68 2.18 4.12
N GLY A 442 20.35 2.86 5.21
CA GLY A 442 19.60 2.32 6.35
C GLY A 442 20.42 1.53 7.37
N GLN A 443 21.73 1.34 7.17
CA GLN A 443 22.59 0.57 8.08
C GLN A 443 23.49 1.48 8.90
N TRP A 444 23.65 1.19 10.19
CA TRP A 444 24.50 1.96 11.10
C TRP A 444 25.97 1.97 10.64
N VAL A 445 26.60 3.14 10.72
CA VAL A 445 28.02 3.39 10.47
C VAL A 445 28.59 4.35 11.52
N GLY A 446 29.87 4.20 11.86
CA GLY A 446 30.51 4.99 12.90
C GLY A 446 29.87 4.76 14.28
N GLN A 447 29.85 5.80 15.11
CA GLN A 447 29.31 5.73 16.46
C GLN A 447 27.77 5.58 16.48
N TYR A 448 27.31 4.58 17.22
CA TYR A 448 25.91 4.28 17.52
C TYR A 448 25.71 4.27 19.03
N GLU A 449 24.62 4.89 19.47
CA GLU A 449 24.23 4.92 20.87
C GLU A 449 22.77 4.54 21.00
N SER A 450 22.44 3.75 22.03
CA SER A 450 21.07 3.51 22.44
C SER A 450 20.91 3.60 23.94
N PHE A 451 19.68 3.86 24.37
CA PHE A 451 19.32 4.17 25.74
C PHE A 451 18.09 3.35 26.17
N TYR A 452 17.89 3.24 27.47
CA TYR A 452 16.64 2.77 28.05
C TYR A 452 15.61 3.91 28.13
N ASP A 453 14.34 3.57 28.30
CA ASP A 453 13.23 4.52 28.50
C ASP A 453 13.43 5.45 29.71
N ASN A 454 14.23 5.04 30.68
CA ASN A 454 14.65 5.87 31.81
C ASN A 454 15.82 6.84 31.50
N GLY A 455 16.25 6.93 30.23
CA GLY A 455 17.31 7.80 29.75
C GLY A 455 18.75 7.33 30.02
N LYS A 456 18.94 6.20 30.70
CA LYS A 456 20.28 5.64 30.95
C LYS A 456 20.85 4.99 29.69
N PRO A 457 22.18 5.05 29.46
CA PRO A 457 22.78 4.38 28.31
C PRO A 457 22.51 2.88 28.37
N ARG A 458 22.27 2.29 27.19
CA ARG A 458 22.05 0.85 27.01
C ARG A 458 23.21 0.23 26.26
N GLU A 459 23.61 0.85 25.15
CA GLU A 459 24.69 0.36 24.29
C GLU A 459 25.38 1.50 23.58
N LEU A 460 26.70 1.45 23.54
CA LEU A 460 27.59 2.27 22.73
C LEU A 460 28.36 1.31 21.82
N ALA A 461 28.28 1.50 20.52
CA ALA A 461 28.96 0.67 19.54
C ALA A 461 29.60 1.54 18.45
N HIS A 462 30.72 1.09 17.91
CA HIS A 462 31.35 1.70 16.74
C HIS A 462 31.31 0.72 15.56
N TYR A 463 30.72 1.16 14.44
CA TYR A 463 30.65 0.40 13.20
C TYR A 463 31.67 0.95 12.20
N ALA A 464 32.29 0.07 11.41
CA ALA A 464 33.23 0.46 10.37
C ALA A 464 32.60 1.38 9.31
N SER A 465 33.42 2.20 8.66
CA SER A 465 33.02 3.02 7.52
C SER A 465 32.90 2.24 6.21
N GLU A 466 33.49 1.04 6.14
CA GLU A 466 33.53 0.18 4.96
C GLU A 466 33.03 -1.23 5.28
N LYS A 467 32.45 -1.89 4.26
CA LYS A 467 32.03 -3.29 4.37
C LYS A 467 33.13 -4.21 3.88
N LYS A 468 33.25 -5.39 4.49
CA LYS A 468 33.97 -6.50 3.87
C LYS A 468 33.20 -6.98 2.64
N ASP A 469 33.92 -7.51 1.65
CA ASP A 469 33.32 -8.15 0.48
C ASP A 469 32.26 -9.18 0.93
N ASN A 470 31.07 -9.10 0.34
CA ASN A 470 29.89 -9.93 0.66
C ASN A 470 29.28 -9.75 2.06
N ALA A 471 29.69 -8.78 2.87
CA ALA A 471 29.07 -8.53 4.17
C ALA A 471 27.70 -7.86 4.04
N SER A 472 26.69 -8.42 4.72
CA SER A 472 25.34 -7.86 4.74
C SER A 472 25.23 -6.58 5.58
N ARG A 473 26.17 -6.32 6.50
CA ARG A 473 26.21 -5.16 7.41
C ARG A 473 27.64 -4.67 7.62
N TYR A 474 27.80 -3.42 8.03
CA TYR A 474 29.09 -2.89 8.50
C TYR A 474 29.50 -3.64 9.78
N PRO A 475 30.73 -4.16 9.88
CA PRO A 475 31.20 -4.83 11.09
C PRO A 475 31.38 -3.84 12.23
N LEU A 476 31.30 -4.33 13.47
CA LEU A 476 31.78 -3.56 14.64
C LEU A 476 33.29 -3.40 14.56
N ASP A 477 33.78 -2.18 14.76
CA ASP A 477 35.18 -1.82 14.66
C ASP A 477 35.46 -0.60 15.54
N GLY A 478 36.14 -0.82 16.66
CA GLY A 478 36.35 0.14 17.74
C GLY A 478 35.59 -0.19 19.02
N HIS A 479 35.50 0.81 19.90
CA HIS A 479 35.02 0.65 21.27
C HIS A 479 33.54 0.22 21.33
N PHE A 480 33.27 -0.71 22.22
CA PHE A 480 31.94 -1.22 22.54
C PHE A 480 31.72 -1.24 24.04
N ALA A 481 30.55 -0.78 24.48
CA ALA A 481 30.12 -0.89 25.87
C ALA A 481 28.61 -1.10 25.95
N ARG A 482 28.19 -1.85 26.97
CA ARG A 482 26.80 -2.12 27.28
C ARG A 482 26.55 -1.94 28.77
N TRP A 483 25.37 -1.47 29.13
CA TRP A 483 24.92 -1.25 30.50
C TRP A 483 23.59 -1.94 30.76
N TYR A 484 23.30 -2.22 32.02
CA TYR A 484 21.98 -2.66 32.48
C TYR A 484 21.03 -1.46 32.63
N ALA A 485 19.72 -1.73 32.72
CA ALA A 485 18.70 -0.69 32.89
C ALA A 485 18.88 0.15 34.17
N ASN A 486 19.57 -0.37 35.19
CA ASN A 486 19.91 0.37 36.40
C ASN A 486 21.12 1.31 36.22
N GLY A 487 21.83 1.25 35.09
CA GLY A 487 23.01 2.07 34.77
C GLY A 487 24.34 1.40 35.09
N ASP A 488 24.34 0.21 35.72
CA ASP A 488 25.58 -0.52 35.99
C ASP A 488 26.18 -1.05 34.68
N PRO A 489 27.52 -1.06 34.54
CA PRO A 489 28.16 -1.65 33.38
C PRO A 489 27.81 -3.14 33.27
N ASN A 490 27.74 -3.65 32.04
CA ASN A 490 27.48 -5.05 31.72
C ASN A 490 28.69 -5.70 31.03
N GLU A 491 29.16 -5.10 29.92
CA GLU A 491 30.40 -5.51 29.26
C GLU A 491 31.00 -4.33 28.50
N GLU A 492 32.33 -4.32 28.37
CA GLU A 492 33.05 -3.36 27.54
C GLU A 492 34.32 -3.99 26.93
N GLY A 493 34.75 -3.44 25.80
CA GLY A 493 35.97 -3.85 25.12
C GLY A 493 36.05 -3.29 23.70
N GLU A 494 37.02 -3.76 22.93
CA GLU A 494 37.22 -3.34 21.54
C GLU A 494 36.79 -4.44 20.58
N TYR A 495 36.11 -4.05 19.51
CA TYR A 495 35.97 -4.90 18.33
C TYR A 495 37.02 -4.52 17.29
N GLN A 496 37.55 -5.50 16.59
CA GLN A 496 38.30 -5.29 15.37
C GLN A 496 37.67 -6.13 14.27
N ASN A 497 37.24 -5.48 13.18
CA ASN A 497 36.70 -6.17 12.01
C ASN A 497 35.55 -7.17 12.31
N GLY A 498 34.72 -6.87 13.32
CA GLY A 498 33.58 -7.67 13.77
C GLY A 498 33.89 -8.71 14.84
N ASN A 499 35.16 -8.87 15.24
CA ASN A 499 35.59 -9.84 16.25
C ASN A 499 36.05 -9.13 17.54
N LYS A 500 35.78 -9.71 18.71
CA LYS A 500 36.34 -9.22 19.98
C LYS A 500 37.88 -9.17 19.88
N HIS A 501 38.48 -8.05 20.28
CA HIS A 501 39.91 -7.80 20.23
C HIS A 501 40.37 -7.08 21.51
N GLY A 502 41.57 -7.38 21.98
CA GLY A 502 42.13 -6.77 23.19
C GLY A 502 41.40 -7.20 24.47
N LEU A 503 41.47 -6.35 25.49
CA LEU A 503 40.85 -6.61 26.79
C LEU A 503 39.34 -6.41 26.74
N TRP A 504 38.61 -7.40 27.24
CA TRP A 504 37.17 -7.38 27.46
C TRP A 504 36.86 -7.57 28.93
N ILE A 505 36.04 -6.70 29.47
CA ILE A 505 35.63 -6.73 30.87
C ILE A 505 34.13 -7.01 30.92
N GLN A 506 33.76 -8.04 31.69
CA GLN A 506 32.37 -8.37 31.97
C GLN A 506 32.05 -8.04 33.42
N TYR A 507 30.88 -7.45 33.63
CA TYR A 507 30.37 -7.00 34.91
C TYR A 507 29.04 -7.71 35.23
N ASN A 508 28.76 -7.87 36.52
CA ASN A 508 27.45 -8.28 37.02
C ASN A 508 27.20 -7.53 38.33
N GLU A 509 26.04 -6.89 38.45
CA GLU A 509 25.68 -6.03 39.60
C GLU A 509 26.78 -4.98 39.93
N GLY A 510 27.35 -4.36 38.88
CA GLY A 510 28.42 -3.35 39.01
C GLY A 510 29.81 -3.89 39.38
N LEU A 511 29.93 -5.19 39.69
CA LEU A 511 31.20 -5.83 40.04
C LEU A 511 31.78 -6.56 38.84
N LYS A 512 33.10 -6.45 38.64
CA LYS A 512 33.83 -7.26 37.65
C LYS A 512 33.57 -8.75 37.91
N GLN A 513 33.23 -9.48 36.86
CA GLN A 513 33.10 -10.93 36.83
C GLN A 513 34.24 -11.57 36.07
N ARG A 514 34.62 -10.99 34.93
CA ARG A 514 35.69 -11.52 34.07
C ARG A 514 36.47 -10.42 33.40
N GLU A 515 37.77 -10.64 33.27
CA GLU A 515 38.66 -9.92 32.37
C GLU A 515 39.22 -10.94 31.38
N GLN A 516 39.09 -10.67 30.09
CA GLN A 516 39.35 -11.63 29.03
C GLN A 516 40.11 -10.93 27.89
N THR A 517 41.28 -11.43 27.53
CA THR A 517 42.00 -10.91 26.36
C THR A 517 41.63 -11.71 25.12
N PHE A 518 41.26 -11.02 24.04
CA PHE A 518 40.89 -11.63 22.77
C PHE A 518 41.83 -11.22 21.63
N ALA A 519 42.08 -12.14 20.72
CA ALA A 519 42.65 -11.88 19.40
C ALA A 519 41.83 -12.66 18.37
N ASP A 520 41.40 -11.99 17.29
CA ASP A 520 40.54 -12.56 16.25
C ASP A 520 39.30 -13.30 16.80
N GLY A 521 38.70 -12.78 17.87
CA GLY A 521 37.50 -13.35 18.50
C GLY A 521 37.75 -14.60 19.34
N LYS A 522 39.01 -15.02 19.50
CA LYS A 522 39.40 -16.14 20.38
C LYS A 522 40.09 -15.60 21.63
N LEU A 523 39.92 -16.28 22.76
CA LEU A 523 40.68 -16.00 23.98
C LEU A 523 42.17 -16.23 23.72
N ASN A 524 42.94 -15.17 23.84
CA ASN A 524 44.37 -15.17 23.56
C ASN A 524 45.03 -14.08 24.41
N GLY A 525 45.74 -14.48 25.47
CA GLY A 525 46.29 -13.61 26.50
C GLY A 525 45.71 -13.86 27.89
N ASP A 526 45.75 -12.82 28.72
CA ASP A 526 45.39 -12.91 30.14
C ASP A 526 43.88 -13.10 30.35
N TYR A 527 43.56 -13.90 31.37
CA TYR A 527 42.21 -14.18 31.83
C TYR A 527 42.14 -14.12 33.35
N ILE A 528 41.15 -13.39 33.87
CA ILE A 528 40.86 -13.32 35.30
C ILE A 528 39.36 -13.52 35.50
N GLU A 529 38.99 -14.36 36.46
CA GLU A 529 37.61 -14.55 36.92
C GLU A 529 37.50 -14.09 38.37
N TYR A 530 36.40 -13.40 38.68
CA TYR A 530 36.09 -12.85 39.98
C TYR A 530 34.80 -13.47 40.55
N TYR A 531 34.70 -13.52 41.87
CA TYR A 531 33.51 -13.91 42.61
C TYR A 531 33.26 -12.87 43.71
N HIS A 532 32.12 -12.17 43.65
CA HIS A 532 31.80 -11.02 44.51
C HIS A 532 32.96 -10.01 44.64
N GLY A 533 33.59 -9.66 43.51
CA GLY A 533 34.69 -8.69 43.46
C GLY A 533 36.08 -9.22 43.86
N ARG A 534 36.18 -10.48 44.29
CA ARG A 534 37.45 -11.12 44.71
C ARG A 534 37.95 -12.07 43.64
N ARG A 535 39.26 -12.11 43.37
CA ARG A 535 39.84 -12.99 42.35
C ARG A 535 39.57 -14.45 42.73
N ARG A 536 39.01 -15.20 41.80
CA ARG A 536 38.76 -16.63 41.91
C ARG A 536 39.83 -17.42 41.17
N VAL A 537 40.10 -17.04 39.92
CA VAL A 537 41.09 -17.70 39.05
C VAL A 537 41.80 -16.66 38.19
N ALA A 538 43.10 -16.85 37.96
CA ALA A 538 43.86 -16.12 36.96
C ALA A 538 44.73 -17.08 36.13
N GLY A 539 44.90 -16.80 34.84
CA GLY A 539 45.75 -17.59 33.96
C GLY A 539 45.76 -17.04 32.54
N GLN A 540 46.27 -17.84 31.61
CA GLN A 540 46.40 -17.43 30.21
C GLN A 540 45.72 -18.43 29.26
N TYR A 541 45.16 -17.88 28.19
CA TYR A 541 44.67 -18.63 27.04
C TYR A 541 45.54 -18.38 25.82
N LEU A 542 45.68 -19.40 24.98
CA LEU A 542 46.17 -19.29 23.61
C LEU A 542 45.14 -19.99 22.73
N ASP A 543 44.51 -19.25 21.81
CA ASP A 543 43.48 -19.75 20.90
C ASP A 543 42.37 -20.58 21.57
N ASN A 544 41.77 -20.04 22.63
CA ASN A 544 40.75 -20.69 23.47
C ASN A 544 41.22 -21.91 24.28
N GLN A 545 42.53 -22.16 24.36
CA GLN A 545 43.09 -23.24 25.16
C GLN A 545 43.88 -22.71 26.35
N LYS A 546 43.65 -23.25 27.55
CA LYS A 546 44.43 -22.94 28.75
C LYS A 546 45.89 -23.28 28.50
N THR A 547 46.76 -22.32 28.79
CA THR A 547 48.21 -22.46 28.66
C THR A 547 48.91 -21.77 29.84
N GLY A 548 50.16 -22.14 30.10
CA GLY A 548 50.99 -21.53 31.13
C GLY A 548 50.49 -21.75 32.56
N LEU A 549 50.79 -20.79 33.43
CA LEU A 549 50.47 -20.85 34.85
C LEU A 549 49.02 -20.41 35.11
N TRP A 550 48.29 -21.23 35.86
CA TRP A 550 46.96 -20.93 36.37
C TRP A 550 46.98 -20.92 37.90
N ILE A 551 46.38 -19.89 38.49
CA ILE A 551 46.32 -19.66 39.92
C ILE A 551 44.86 -19.68 40.33
N ASP A 552 44.50 -20.59 41.24
CA ASP A 552 43.21 -20.57 41.92
C ASP A 552 43.38 -19.94 43.30
N TYR A 553 42.52 -18.99 43.61
CA TYR A 553 42.52 -18.22 44.85
C TYR A 553 41.39 -18.68 45.77
N ARG A 554 41.60 -18.55 47.08
CA ARG A 554 40.50 -18.61 48.04
C ARG A 554 39.74 -17.30 47.98
N TYR A 555 38.55 -17.34 47.38
CA TYR A 555 37.73 -16.15 47.10
C TYR A 555 36.71 -15.84 48.22
N GLU A 556 36.46 -16.76 49.15
CA GLU A 556 35.55 -16.56 50.28
C GLU A 556 36.11 -15.55 51.30
N GLU A 557 35.28 -14.61 51.78
CA GLU A 557 35.71 -13.56 52.73
C GLU A 557 36.26 -14.11 54.05
N LYS A 558 35.72 -15.25 54.49
CA LYS A 558 36.06 -15.88 55.75
C LYS A 558 35.97 -17.39 55.64
N ASP A 559 36.89 -18.08 56.29
CA ASP A 559 36.81 -19.51 56.56
C ASP A 559 36.27 -19.74 57.99
N PRO A 560 35.38 -20.74 58.22
CA PRO A 560 34.84 -21.03 59.56
C PRO A 560 35.89 -21.35 60.63
N THR A 561 37.06 -21.87 60.23
CA THR A 561 38.14 -22.29 61.12
C THR A 561 39.24 -21.23 61.22
N TYR A 562 39.58 -20.57 60.09
CA TYR A 562 40.73 -19.67 60.01
C TYR A 562 40.37 -18.17 60.04
N GLY A 563 39.09 -17.82 60.06
CA GLY A 563 38.63 -16.43 60.09
C GLY A 563 38.79 -15.73 58.74
N THR A 564 39.09 -14.42 58.75
CA THR A 564 39.17 -13.60 57.53
C THR A 564 40.30 -14.06 56.60
N ILE A 565 39.98 -14.25 55.31
CA ILE A 565 40.95 -14.64 54.29
C ILE A 565 41.42 -13.39 53.54
N PRO A 566 42.73 -13.05 53.51
CA PRO A 566 43.24 -11.94 52.71
C PRO A 566 42.99 -12.12 51.22
N GLU A 567 42.69 -11.04 50.50
CA GLU A 567 42.59 -11.07 49.03
C GLU A 567 43.91 -11.51 48.39
N GLY A 568 43.82 -12.40 47.39
CA GLY A 568 44.99 -12.98 46.75
C GLY A 568 45.59 -14.19 47.49
N ASN A 569 44.95 -14.72 48.55
CA ASN A 569 45.37 -15.97 49.18
C ASN A 569 45.27 -17.15 48.19
N ILE A 570 46.42 -17.73 47.83
CA ILE A 570 46.50 -18.76 46.80
C ILE A 570 46.07 -20.10 47.38
N GLN A 571 45.15 -20.80 46.71
CA GLN A 571 44.76 -22.17 47.02
C GLN A 571 45.66 -23.17 46.32
N GLN A 572 45.87 -22.96 45.01
CA GLN A 572 46.73 -23.80 44.20
C GLN A 572 47.28 -23.06 42.99
N LYS A 573 48.39 -23.57 42.48
CA LYS A 573 48.98 -23.19 41.20
C LYS A 573 49.09 -24.42 40.32
N SER A 574 48.72 -24.32 39.06
CA SER A 574 48.76 -25.44 38.10
C SER A 574 49.32 -24.97 36.76
N HIS A 575 50.19 -25.76 36.13
CA HIS A 575 50.64 -25.50 34.77
C HIS A 575 49.78 -26.25 33.75
N TRP A 576 49.45 -25.58 32.65
CA TRP A 576 48.59 -26.08 31.58
C TRP A 576 49.26 -25.94 30.22
N GLN A 577 48.97 -26.89 29.34
CA GLN A 577 49.31 -26.86 27.92
C GLN A 577 48.15 -27.51 27.15
N GLU A 578 47.60 -26.80 26.16
CA GLU A 578 46.50 -27.29 25.32
C GLU A 578 45.30 -27.85 26.13
N ASN A 579 44.85 -27.11 27.15
CA ASN A 579 43.78 -27.54 28.07
C ASN A 579 44.08 -28.80 28.92
N LYS A 580 45.33 -29.27 28.96
CA LYS A 580 45.75 -30.39 29.81
C LYS A 580 46.76 -29.91 30.84
N ARG A 581 46.71 -30.46 32.06
CA ARG A 581 47.73 -30.22 33.09
C ARG A 581 49.06 -30.79 32.60
N HIS A 582 50.09 -29.95 32.57
CA HIS A 582 51.43 -30.30 32.13
C HIS A 582 52.45 -29.46 32.92
N GLY A 583 53.27 -30.09 33.75
CA GLY A 583 54.16 -29.46 34.71
C GLY A 583 53.71 -29.59 36.17
N VAL A 584 54.26 -28.73 37.03
CA VAL A 584 54.05 -28.81 38.49
C VAL A 584 52.72 -28.18 38.90
N ARG A 585 52.04 -28.83 39.84
CA ARG A 585 50.86 -28.36 40.55
C ARG A 585 51.12 -28.29 42.05
N GLU A 586 50.98 -27.12 42.63
CA GLU A 586 51.26 -26.85 44.03
C GLU A 586 49.98 -26.48 44.78
N PHE A 587 49.83 -26.98 46.00
CA PHE A 587 48.73 -26.66 46.90
C PHE A 587 49.25 -25.92 48.12
N TYR A 588 48.62 -24.80 48.45
CA TYR A 588 49.06 -23.87 49.48
C TYR A 588 48.13 -23.91 50.68
N SER A 589 48.67 -23.86 51.89
CA SER A 589 47.90 -23.74 53.14
C SER A 589 47.35 -22.32 53.31
N PHE A 590 46.51 -22.09 54.32
CA PHE A 590 46.02 -20.74 54.66
C PHE A 590 47.17 -19.77 54.98
N LYS A 591 48.30 -20.28 55.51
CA LYS A 591 49.55 -19.54 55.78
C LYS A 591 50.45 -19.37 54.54
N GLN A 592 49.96 -19.73 53.35
CA GLN A 592 50.69 -19.66 52.08
C GLN A 592 51.95 -20.53 52.02
N VAL A 593 51.94 -21.63 52.77
CA VAL A 593 52.99 -22.67 52.73
C VAL A 593 52.54 -23.77 51.78
N VAL A 594 53.40 -24.20 50.85
CA VAL A 594 53.12 -25.36 49.99
C VAL A 594 53.05 -26.62 50.86
N TYR A 595 51.92 -27.33 50.86
CA TYR A 595 51.75 -28.58 51.61
C TYR A 595 51.66 -29.81 50.70
N ARG A 596 51.53 -29.62 49.39
CA ARG A 596 51.58 -30.70 48.40
C ARG A 596 52.05 -30.18 47.05
N SER A 597 52.90 -30.94 46.38
CA SER A 597 53.42 -30.69 45.03
C SER A 597 53.28 -31.96 44.20
N GLU A 598 52.68 -31.83 43.01
CA GLU A 598 52.38 -32.93 42.10
C GLU A 598 52.85 -32.57 40.69
N THR A 599 53.50 -33.49 39.99
CA THR A 599 53.87 -33.28 38.57
C THR A 599 52.89 -33.99 37.65
N TYR A 600 52.53 -33.34 36.55
CA TYR A 600 51.62 -33.85 35.54
C TYR A 600 52.23 -33.82 34.15
N ASP A 601 51.93 -34.83 33.33
CA ASP A 601 52.12 -34.80 31.88
C ASP A 601 50.79 -35.17 31.20
N LYS A 602 50.22 -34.27 30.40
CA LYS A 602 48.96 -34.47 29.67
C LYS A 602 47.81 -34.99 30.56
N ASN A 603 47.67 -34.44 31.77
CA ASN A 603 46.76 -34.85 32.85
C ASN A 603 47.11 -36.10 33.64
N ASP A 604 48.07 -36.91 33.20
CA ASP A 604 48.55 -38.06 33.97
C ASP A 604 49.50 -37.57 35.07
N LYS A 605 49.29 -38.03 36.30
CA LYS A 605 50.17 -37.67 37.43
C LYS A 605 51.46 -38.49 37.32
N THR A 606 52.51 -37.87 36.79
CA THR A 606 53.78 -38.51 36.46
C THR A 606 54.95 -37.59 36.81
N GLY A 607 56.00 -38.14 37.41
CA GLY A 607 57.19 -37.41 37.85
C GLY A 607 57.22 -37.17 39.38
N PRO A 608 57.99 -36.17 39.85
CA PRO A 608 58.16 -35.90 41.27
C PRO A 608 56.84 -35.59 42.01
N TYR A 609 56.72 -36.13 43.22
CA TYR A 609 55.65 -35.88 44.18
C TYR A 609 56.24 -35.52 45.55
N ALA A 610 55.64 -34.56 46.23
CA ALA A 610 55.99 -34.21 47.61
C ALA A 610 54.77 -33.74 48.42
N GLU A 611 54.73 -34.13 49.70
CA GLU A 611 53.87 -33.52 50.72
C GLU A 611 54.72 -32.85 51.79
N TYR A 612 54.19 -31.77 52.36
CA TYR A 612 54.82 -31.02 53.43
C TYR A 612 53.82 -30.79 54.55
N TYR A 613 54.32 -30.64 55.78
CA TYR A 613 53.51 -30.27 56.92
C TYR A 613 52.98 -28.83 56.75
N PRO A 614 51.66 -28.59 56.81
CA PRO A 614 51.06 -27.30 56.47
C PRO A 614 51.41 -26.16 57.44
N ASN A 615 51.93 -26.50 58.63
CA ASN A 615 52.27 -25.56 59.70
C ASN A 615 53.65 -24.93 59.55
N ASN A 616 54.65 -25.70 59.09
CA ASN A 616 56.05 -25.30 59.06
C ASN A 616 56.72 -25.51 57.68
N GLY A 617 56.05 -26.18 56.73
CA GLY A 617 56.59 -26.44 55.39
C GLY A 617 57.64 -27.55 55.34
N GLN A 618 57.79 -28.32 56.42
CA GLN A 618 58.75 -29.42 56.47
C GLN A 618 58.31 -30.59 55.60
N LEU A 619 59.24 -31.20 54.89
CA LEU A 619 58.96 -32.34 54.02
C LEU A 619 58.41 -33.50 54.85
N LYS A 620 57.26 -34.04 54.42
CA LYS A 620 56.54 -35.14 55.09
C LYS A 620 56.67 -36.44 54.31
N LEU A 621 56.62 -36.34 52.98
CA LEU A 621 56.62 -37.49 52.07
C LEU A 621 57.15 -37.04 50.71
N SER A 622 57.98 -37.85 50.05
CA SER A 622 58.42 -37.61 48.68
C SER A 622 58.68 -38.90 47.92
N GLY A 623 58.50 -38.87 46.61
CA GLY A 623 58.79 -39.99 45.73
C GLY A 623 58.43 -39.66 44.29
N THR A 624 58.40 -40.69 43.43
CA THR A 624 58.04 -40.54 42.01
C THR A 624 56.72 -41.24 41.72
N MET A 625 55.89 -40.59 40.91
CA MET A 625 54.63 -41.13 40.40
C MET A 625 54.79 -41.52 38.93
N ASP A 626 54.15 -42.60 38.50
CA ASP A 626 53.92 -42.93 37.09
C ASP A 626 52.43 -43.18 36.88
N LYS A 627 51.78 -42.32 36.09
CA LYS A 627 50.34 -42.36 35.76
C LYS A 627 49.43 -42.57 36.98
N GLY A 628 49.75 -41.90 38.08
CA GLY A 628 48.97 -41.95 39.31
C GLY A 628 49.36 -43.06 40.30
N ASN A 629 50.30 -43.95 39.96
CA ASN A 629 50.82 -44.97 40.86
C ASN A 629 52.20 -44.61 41.40
N GLN A 630 52.51 -45.03 42.63
CA GLN A 630 53.83 -44.86 43.24
C GLN A 630 54.86 -45.77 42.53
N THR A 631 56.03 -45.23 42.19
CA THR A 631 57.15 -45.97 41.61
C THR A 631 58.50 -45.47 42.15
N GLY A 632 59.50 -46.34 42.23
CA GLY A 632 60.83 -46.02 42.75
C GLY A 632 60.85 -45.83 44.27
N LEU A 633 61.86 -45.11 44.77
CA LEU A 633 62.05 -44.87 46.20
C LEU A 633 61.07 -43.81 46.72
N TRP A 634 60.37 -44.13 47.80
CA TRP A 634 59.51 -43.23 48.55
C TRP A 634 60.03 -43.06 49.97
N GLU A 635 60.18 -41.81 50.39
CA GLU A 635 60.70 -41.44 51.69
C GLU A 635 59.68 -40.60 52.45
N SER A 636 59.60 -40.80 53.76
CA SER A 636 58.76 -40.02 54.66
C SER A 636 59.55 -39.56 55.88
N TRP A 637 59.15 -38.44 56.45
CA TRP A 637 59.80 -37.82 57.59
C TRP A 637 58.75 -37.41 58.63
N PHE A 638 59.14 -37.44 59.89
CA PHE A 638 58.37 -36.86 61.00
C PHE A 638 58.39 -35.32 60.94
N GLU A 639 57.51 -34.67 61.70
CA GLU A 639 57.40 -33.19 61.73
C GLU A 639 58.65 -32.50 62.31
N ASP A 640 59.57 -33.24 62.94
CA ASP A 640 60.88 -32.74 63.37
C ASP A 640 61.99 -32.92 62.31
N GLY A 641 61.71 -33.65 61.23
CA GLY A 641 62.62 -33.92 60.11
C GLY A 641 63.40 -35.21 60.21
N MET A 642 63.21 -35.99 61.28
CA MET A 642 63.78 -37.33 61.34
C MET A 642 63.08 -38.23 60.32
N GLN A 643 63.85 -39.07 59.63
CA GLN A 643 63.31 -40.01 58.65
C GLN A 643 62.39 -41.02 59.34
N ALA A 644 61.16 -41.17 58.82
CA ALA A 644 60.14 -42.06 59.33
C ALA A 644 60.11 -43.40 58.57
N ALA A 645 60.27 -43.35 57.25
CA ALA A 645 60.38 -44.56 56.41
C ALA A 645 61.06 -44.29 55.06
N SER A 646 61.64 -45.32 54.47
CA SER A 646 62.10 -45.39 53.08
C SER A 646 61.65 -46.71 52.47
N THR A 647 60.80 -46.69 51.44
CA THR A 647 60.23 -47.90 50.82
C THR A 647 60.27 -47.78 49.31
N GLU A 648 60.74 -48.82 48.63
CA GLU A 648 60.66 -48.91 47.17
C GLU A 648 59.28 -49.40 46.71
N PHE A 649 58.73 -48.76 45.69
CA PHE A 649 57.42 -49.07 45.10
C PHE A 649 57.54 -49.41 43.62
N LEU A 650 56.67 -50.30 43.15
CA LEU A 650 56.41 -50.57 41.75
C LEU A 650 54.90 -50.70 41.54
N ASP A 651 54.34 -49.93 40.61
CA ASP A 651 52.91 -49.91 40.29
C ASP A 651 51.99 -49.75 41.52
N GLY A 652 52.40 -48.90 42.48
CA GLY A 652 51.64 -48.62 43.70
C GLY A 652 51.73 -49.68 44.79
N GLN A 653 52.56 -50.72 44.61
CA GLN A 653 52.79 -51.77 45.61
C GLN A 653 54.23 -51.73 46.11
N ASN A 654 54.46 -52.08 47.38
CA ASN A 654 55.81 -52.22 47.93
C ASN A 654 56.59 -53.27 47.10
N HIS A 655 57.76 -52.90 46.58
CA HIS A 655 58.60 -53.76 45.77
C HIS A 655 60.06 -53.34 45.91
N GLY A 656 60.88 -54.18 46.55
CA GLY A 656 62.27 -53.89 46.87
C GLY A 656 62.49 -53.66 48.36
N GLN A 657 63.49 -52.83 48.71
CA GLN A 657 63.88 -52.60 50.10
C GLN A 657 62.92 -51.63 50.82
N SER A 658 62.67 -51.89 52.10
CA SER A 658 61.84 -51.06 52.97
C SER A 658 62.47 -50.93 54.37
N LYS A 659 62.51 -49.71 54.89
CA LYS A 659 62.95 -49.39 56.25
C LYS A 659 61.93 -48.47 56.91
N GLU A 660 61.59 -48.74 58.16
CA GLU A 660 60.79 -47.86 59.01
C GLU A 660 61.57 -47.52 60.28
N TYR A 661 61.35 -46.33 60.83
CA TYR A 661 62.01 -45.83 62.02
C TYR A 661 60.99 -45.41 63.08
N TYR A 662 61.37 -45.50 64.34
CA TYR A 662 60.65 -44.88 65.44
C TYR A 662 60.90 -43.36 65.47
N SER A 663 60.04 -42.60 66.13
CA SER A 663 60.21 -41.14 66.30
C SER A 663 61.46 -40.73 67.09
N ASN A 664 62.13 -41.68 67.75
CA ASN A 664 63.44 -41.46 68.40
C ASN A 664 64.63 -41.71 67.44
N GLY A 665 64.38 -41.96 66.16
CA GLY A 665 65.38 -42.22 65.12
C GLY A 665 65.91 -43.65 65.05
N GLN A 666 65.48 -44.57 65.93
CA GLN A 666 65.93 -45.95 65.89
C GLN A 666 65.18 -46.76 64.82
N LEU A 667 65.89 -47.64 64.12
CA LEU A 667 65.30 -48.54 63.14
C LEU A 667 64.23 -49.40 63.82
N LYS A 668 63.05 -49.50 63.20
CA LYS A 668 61.89 -50.27 63.67
C LYS A 668 61.71 -51.52 62.82
N LEU A 669 61.83 -51.39 61.51
CA LEU A 669 61.65 -52.46 60.54
C LEU A 669 62.67 -52.33 59.41
N GLU A 670 63.24 -53.44 58.98
CA GLU A 670 63.96 -53.59 57.71
C GLU A 670 63.42 -54.85 57.01
N ALA A 671 62.88 -54.69 55.81
CA ALA A 671 62.23 -55.78 55.08
C ALA A 671 62.44 -55.64 53.57
N THR A 672 62.34 -56.77 52.86
CA THR A 672 62.26 -56.82 51.39
C THR A 672 60.85 -57.24 50.97
N TYR A 673 60.28 -56.54 50.00
CA TYR A 673 58.95 -56.80 49.46
C TYR A 673 59.01 -57.21 47.99
N ALA A 674 58.11 -58.09 47.58
CA ALA A 674 57.82 -58.35 46.18
C ALA A 674 56.30 -58.23 45.94
N LYS A 675 55.87 -57.20 45.21
CA LYS A 675 54.46 -56.97 44.83
C LYS A 675 53.53 -56.95 46.06
N GLY A 676 53.94 -56.19 47.07
CA GLY A 676 53.16 -55.95 48.30
C GLY A 676 53.30 -57.01 49.40
N SER A 677 53.95 -58.15 49.14
CA SER A 677 54.18 -59.20 50.15
C SER A 677 55.65 -59.27 50.58
N PHE A 678 55.93 -59.68 51.82
CA PHE A 678 57.30 -59.93 52.27
C PHE A 678 57.96 -61.03 51.43
N ASP A 679 59.18 -60.79 50.96
CA ASP A 679 59.96 -61.73 50.13
C ASP A 679 61.46 -61.51 50.39
N GLY A 680 62.00 -62.23 51.38
CA GLY A 680 63.34 -62.08 51.91
C GLY A 680 63.39 -62.04 53.44
N GLN A 681 64.49 -61.52 53.99
CA GLN A 681 64.61 -61.34 55.43
C GLN A 681 63.82 -60.13 55.93
N VAL A 682 63.07 -60.32 57.01
CA VAL A 682 62.36 -59.29 57.76
C VAL A 682 63.00 -59.17 59.13
N LYS A 683 63.48 -57.98 59.48
CA LYS A 683 64.04 -57.67 60.79
C LYS A 683 63.20 -56.60 61.45
N GLN A 684 62.70 -56.88 62.64
CA GLN A 684 62.05 -55.88 63.48
C GLN A 684 62.91 -55.62 64.70
N TYR A 685 62.85 -54.40 65.22
CA TYR A 685 63.64 -53.96 66.36
C TYR A 685 62.72 -53.34 67.43
N HIS A 686 63.12 -53.46 68.68
CA HIS A 686 62.48 -52.77 69.81
C HIS A 686 62.81 -51.26 69.78
N GLN A 687 62.03 -50.44 70.48
CA GLN A 687 62.27 -48.99 70.65
C GLN A 687 63.58 -48.62 71.36
N ASN A 688 64.38 -49.60 71.78
CA ASN A 688 65.71 -49.41 72.34
C ASN A 688 66.84 -49.81 71.35
N GLY A 689 66.48 -50.18 70.11
CA GLY A 689 67.40 -50.48 69.01
C GLY A 689 67.87 -51.93 68.98
N LYS A 690 67.44 -52.77 69.93
CA LYS A 690 67.79 -54.19 69.97
C LYS A 690 66.87 -54.97 69.04
N PRO A 691 67.35 -56.05 68.39
CA PRO A 691 66.49 -56.88 67.55
C PRO A 691 65.32 -57.41 68.37
N GLN A 692 64.13 -57.43 67.74
CA GLN A 692 62.90 -58.02 68.27
C GLN A 692 62.63 -59.34 67.56
N LEU A 693 62.77 -59.37 66.24
CA LEU A 693 62.71 -60.59 65.44
C LEU A 693 63.55 -60.47 64.17
N VAL A 694 63.96 -61.63 63.65
CA VAL A 694 64.52 -61.84 62.32
C VAL A 694 63.82 -63.06 61.74
N GLU A 695 63.11 -62.90 60.64
CA GLU A 695 62.32 -63.96 59.99
C GLU A 695 62.63 -64.01 58.49
N THR A 696 62.60 -65.21 57.91
CA THR A 696 62.70 -65.39 56.46
C THR A 696 61.31 -65.60 55.87
N TRP A 697 60.99 -64.83 54.84
CA TRP A 697 59.70 -64.86 54.15
C TRP A 697 59.89 -65.17 52.67
N VAL A 698 59.01 -65.99 52.10
CA VAL A 698 58.97 -66.28 50.66
C VAL A 698 57.53 -66.10 50.20
N LYS A 699 57.30 -65.20 49.22
CA LYS A 699 55.96 -64.91 48.68
C LYS A 699 54.88 -64.65 49.76
N GLY A 700 55.24 -63.95 50.82
CA GLY A 700 54.32 -63.56 51.89
C GLY A 700 54.03 -64.65 52.94
N GLN A 701 54.76 -65.76 52.94
CA GLN A 701 54.69 -66.80 54.00
C GLN A 701 56.05 -66.93 54.69
N LYS A 702 56.07 -67.21 56.00
CA LYS A 702 57.29 -67.53 56.73
C LYS A 702 57.86 -68.86 56.21
N GLU A 703 59.08 -68.84 55.72
CA GLU A 703 59.77 -70.00 55.15
C GLU A 703 61.28 -69.86 55.35
N GLY A 704 61.85 -70.71 56.22
CA GLY A 704 63.26 -70.64 56.64
C GLY A 704 63.43 -70.25 58.10
N ASP A 705 64.63 -69.78 58.44
CA ASP A 705 65.02 -69.49 59.83
C ASP A 705 64.26 -68.29 60.41
N ALA A 706 63.87 -68.43 61.68
CA ALA A 706 63.27 -67.39 62.49
C ALA A 706 63.95 -67.31 63.86
N SER A 707 64.17 -66.08 64.34
CA SER A 707 64.75 -65.77 65.64
C SER A 707 63.99 -64.62 66.27
N TYR A 708 63.60 -64.78 67.52
CA TYR A 708 62.87 -63.79 68.33
C TYR A 708 63.71 -63.43 69.54
N TYR A 709 63.64 -62.19 70.00
CA TYR A 709 64.53 -61.63 71.01
C TYR A 709 63.77 -60.87 72.09
N HIS A 710 64.20 -61.03 73.34
CA HIS A 710 63.69 -60.26 74.49
C HIS A 710 64.07 -58.77 74.36
N ASN A 711 63.37 -57.88 75.08
CA ASN A 711 63.69 -56.44 75.09
C ASN A 711 65.13 -56.14 75.53
N ASN A 712 65.82 -57.06 76.20
CA ASN A 712 67.22 -56.91 76.60
C ASN A 712 68.22 -57.33 75.50
N GLY A 713 67.74 -57.83 74.35
CA GLY A 713 68.54 -58.25 73.19
C GLY A 713 69.02 -59.70 73.23
N LYS A 714 68.71 -60.45 74.29
CA LYS A 714 68.99 -61.89 74.34
C LYS A 714 67.95 -62.67 73.55
N LEU A 715 68.37 -63.77 72.93
CA LEU A 715 67.49 -64.67 72.19
C LEU A 715 66.35 -65.14 73.10
N ALA A 716 65.12 -65.11 72.60
CA ALA A 716 63.91 -65.55 73.29
C ALA A 716 63.41 -66.87 72.70
N GLU A 717 63.47 -67.01 71.38
CA GLU A 717 63.03 -68.19 70.66
C GLU A 717 63.71 -68.27 69.30
N GLN A 718 64.02 -69.48 68.81
CA GLN A 718 64.51 -69.70 67.44
C GLN A 718 64.05 -71.05 66.88
N GLY A 719 63.93 -71.13 65.57
CA GLY A 719 63.63 -72.36 64.83
C GLY A 719 63.37 -72.05 63.36
N THR A 720 62.80 -73.02 62.64
CA THR A 720 62.52 -72.89 61.20
C THR A 720 61.00 -72.92 60.96
N TYR A 721 60.53 -72.12 60.01
CA TYR A 721 59.18 -72.18 59.47
C TYR A 721 59.16 -72.86 58.10
N LEU A 722 58.09 -73.61 57.82
CA LEU A 722 57.76 -74.09 56.49
C LEU A 722 56.30 -73.77 56.20
N ARG A 723 56.07 -72.80 55.30
CA ARG A 723 54.73 -72.31 54.92
C ARG A 723 53.91 -71.88 56.13
N ASP A 724 54.43 -70.91 56.89
CA ASP A 724 53.85 -70.33 58.11
C ASP A 724 53.76 -71.23 59.34
N ARG A 725 54.16 -72.50 59.23
CA ARG A 725 54.10 -73.48 60.33
C ARG A 725 55.47 -73.78 60.89
N LYS A 726 55.60 -73.87 62.21
CA LYS A 726 56.84 -74.28 62.89
C LYS A 726 57.21 -75.69 62.44
N GLU A 727 58.46 -75.87 62.04
CA GLU A 727 59.00 -77.12 61.52
C GLU A 727 60.44 -77.34 62.06
N GLY A 728 60.78 -78.58 62.39
CA GLY A 728 62.12 -78.93 62.88
C GLY A 728 62.39 -78.48 64.31
N LEU A 729 63.66 -78.34 64.68
CA LEU A 729 64.08 -78.01 66.05
C LEU A 729 63.73 -76.56 66.41
N TRP A 730 63.05 -76.39 67.54
CA TRP A 730 62.73 -75.11 68.14
C TRP A 730 63.31 -75.03 69.55
N GLN A 731 63.85 -73.85 69.88
CA GLN A 731 64.44 -73.57 71.18
C GLN A 731 63.89 -72.25 71.72
N SER A 732 63.46 -72.23 72.98
CA SER A 732 63.11 -71.00 73.69
C SER A 732 64.06 -70.77 74.87
N PHE A 733 64.22 -69.51 75.27
CA PHE A 733 65.21 -69.07 76.27
C PHE A 733 64.58 -68.09 77.26
N TRP A 734 65.04 -68.13 78.51
CA TRP A 734 64.69 -67.16 79.54
C TRP A 734 65.35 -65.79 79.26
N PRO A 735 64.82 -64.67 79.81
CA PRO A 735 65.44 -63.36 79.65
C PRO A 735 66.91 -63.28 80.13
N ASN A 736 67.36 -64.19 81.00
CA ASN A 736 68.75 -64.27 81.43
C ASN A 736 69.68 -64.98 80.40
N GLY A 737 69.13 -65.60 79.34
CA GLY A 737 69.86 -66.29 78.28
C GLY A 737 69.96 -67.81 78.46
N GLU A 738 69.53 -68.36 79.60
CA GLU A 738 69.48 -69.80 79.81
C GLU A 738 68.37 -70.44 78.96
N LYS A 739 68.63 -71.64 78.44
CA LYS A 739 67.62 -72.41 77.68
C LYS A 739 66.39 -72.62 78.57
N ARG A 740 65.20 -72.45 78.00
CA ARG A 740 63.90 -72.61 78.67
C ARG A 740 63.18 -73.85 78.16
N THR A 741 63.10 -74.01 76.84
CA THR A 741 62.60 -75.24 76.21
C THR A 741 63.38 -75.59 74.95
N GLU A 742 63.44 -76.87 74.61
CA GLU A 742 63.76 -77.31 73.24
C GLU A 742 63.01 -78.57 72.86
N GLY A 743 62.61 -78.66 71.60
CA GLY A 743 61.93 -79.81 71.02
C GLY A 743 61.65 -79.56 69.54
N SER A 744 61.16 -80.58 68.82
CA SER A 744 60.85 -80.42 67.40
C SER A 744 59.37 -80.17 67.16
N TYR A 745 59.05 -79.41 66.13
CA TYR A 745 57.70 -79.28 65.58
C TYR A 745 57.60 -80.02 64.23
N ILE A 746 56.46 -80.65 63.98
CA ILE A 746 56.03 -81.09 62.65
C ILE A 746 54.71 -80.39 62.36
N SER A 747 54.72 -79.41 61.45
CA SER A 747 53.53 -78.64 61.07
C SER A 747 52.77 -78.06 62.30
N ASP A 748 53.46 -77.27 63.13
CA ASP A 748 52.98 -76.65 64.38
C ASP A 748 52.65 -77.61 65.54
N ARG A 749 52.74 -78.93 65.34
CA ARG A 749 52.53 -79.91 66.41
C ARG A 749 53.85 -80.29 67.03
N GLU A 750 53.94 -80.21 68.36
CA GLU A 750 55.08 -80.69 69.13
C GLU A 750 55.31 -82.19 68.82
N SER A 751 56.54 -82.57 68.50
CA SER A 751 56.91 -83.93 68.12
C SER A 751 58.22 -84.34 68.79
N GLY A 752 58.26 -85.57 69.30
CA GLY A 752 59.40 -86.11 70.02
C GLY A 752 59.52 -85.57 71.44
N ASP A 753 60.74 -85.61 71.98
CA ASP A 753 61.04 -85.18 73.34
C ASP A 753 61.19 -83.65 73.42
N TRP A 754 60.39 -83.05 74.30
CA TRP A 754 60.41 -81.64 74.66
C TRP A 754 61.04 -81.44 76.04
N ASN A 755 62.23 -80.88 76.08
CA ASN A 755 62.98 -80.63 77.31
C ASN A 755 62.66 -79.24 77.86
N HIS A 756 62.34 -79.16 79.16
CA HIS A 756 62.03 -77.93 79.88
C HIS A 756 63.07 -77.66 80.98
N TYR A 757 63.59 -76.44 81.04
CA TYR A 757 64.69 -76.04 81.93
C TYR A 757 64.28 -74.85 82.81
N ASP A 758 64.83 -74.78 84.02
CA ASP A 758 64.64 -73.63 84.92
C ASP A 758 65.54 -72.44 84.54
N GLN A 759 65.40 -71.33 85.26
CA GLN A 759 66.21 -70.13 85.04
C GLN A 759 67.70 -70.32 85.39
N LEU A 760 68.10 -71.44 85.98
CA LEU A 760 69.50 -71.77 86.29
C LEU A 760 70.09 -72.76 85.27
N GLY A 761 69.35 -73.10 84.21
CA GLY A 761 69.78 -74.03 83.17
C GLY A 761 69.62 -75.51 83.54
N LYS A 762 68.93 -75.84 84.65
CA LYS A 762 68.71 -77.22 85.07
C LYS A 762 67.45 -77.80 84.42
N LEU A 763 67.57 -79.01 83.83
CA LEU A 763 66.44 -79.75 83.27
C LEU A 763 65.42 -80.08 84.37
N ILE A 764 64.18 -79.63 84.21
CA ILE A 764 63.07 -79.84 85.14
C ILE A 764 62.20 -81.02 84.68
N LYS A 765 61.90 -81.09 83.38
CA LYS A 765 60.92 -82.04 82.82
C LYS A 765 61.23 -82.32 81.35
N THR A 766 60.97 -83.55 80.91
CA THR A 766 60.86 -83.91 79.48
C THR A 766 59.44 -84.38 79.20
N GLU A 767 58.79 -83.80 78.18
CA GLU A 767 57.47 -84.19 77.69
C GLU A 767 57.61 -84.94 76.37
N HIS A 768 56.97 -86.09 76.22
CA HIS A 768 57.02 -86.89 75.01
C HIS A 768 55.74 -86.72 74.19
N HIS A 769 55.88 -86.22 72.96
CA HIS A 769 54.75 -85.98 72.05
C HIS A 769 54.85 -86.89 70.82
N GLY A 770 53.74 -87.57 70.52
CA GLY A 770 53.65 -88.63 69.49
C GLY A 770 53.42 -88.13 68.08
#